data_AF-A0A936LWC9-F1
#
_entry.id   AF-A0A936LWC9-F1
#
_cell.length_a   1.000
_cell.length_b   1.000
_cell.length_c   1.000
_cell.angle_alpha   90.00
_cell.angle_beta   90.00
_cell.angle_gamma   90.00
#
_symmetry.space_group_name_H-M   'P 1'
#
loop_
_entity.id
_entity.type
_entity.pdbx_description
1 polymer ?
#
loop_
_entity_poly.entity_id
_entity_poly.type
_entity_poly.pdbx_seq_one_letter_code
_entity_poly.pdbx_strand_id
1 'polypeptide(L)'
;MPSRSADPPPPPTTRPRGGKWGGWVVVFAAVACTSSSLPGDFVYDDVPLIVENPRIRSLDQWPAIWLSDWWKHVEGTGAAANAGRDRLYRPLTLQSFALDYAIGGLRPLGYRLVNVLLHGLCCWLVWRFARRLTGDPLVASVAAVLFAVHPVHAEAVAGVVGRAELLTTALLLGGALVLMPRSGEAGLGRLVAAAGLFLAALLAKETAVSFPAVGLLVILATAHGARKPATWWLVRGGILLLPLAVYFPLRYVALEGTLFRSEPADMLMNPIAVGGTAERLVGSSVVLGHYTRLLVVPASLSADYGRAIIDPGRGFDPMAIVGGLAALGLVAGLLALRGRAATARVVGILVALFVASYALISNTALLIGVAVAERLMYWPSVPLLVLAALGIVAFWRRYCVPGAKLAERAALLRVLGVALVAALGIRTAVRCTDWHDNRTLFGRDVQTYPQGAHLNLCYARTLVDDAREQTDPREALRLLEDAEQHTLAALRIHPGYADALSVRGQIRVLLGDLPLARQLLAGALLLRPDLRDARRVLNAISSDVTPGDDPDALREALASQPADVAPRLRLAERLVQTGDPAAARRELAAILAAKPEHVDALRLAGKTAALTGDTAGAIEYFRQVLVREPDDWESHANLATLLAPSDPNATLAHAERAMLLRPDDVRVQTNYAEALALVGRTRESIAVFRRLLGDLPADDPLRAALAERVARLERGGR
;
A
#
# COMPACT_ATOMS: atom_id res chain seq x y z
N MET A 1 -63.76 24.59 47.43
CA MET A 1 -62.61 24.42 46.51
C MET A 1 -61.35 24.24 47.34
N PRO A 2 -60.65 23.09 47.28
CA PRO A 2 -59.44 22.87 48.07
C PRO A 2 -58.19 23.43 47.37
N SER A 3 -57.28 23.95 48.19
CA SER A 3 -55.99 24.54 47.84
C SER A 3 -55.01 23.49 47.28
N ARG A 4 -54.35 23.83 46.17
CA ARG A 4 -53.27 23.04 45.58
C ARG A 4 -52.00 23.18 46.42
N SER A 5 -51.52 22.09 46.98
CA SER A 5 -50.19 21.96 47.56
C SER A 5 -49.13 22.11 46.47
N ALA A 6 -48.15 22.99 46.70
CA ALA A 6 -46.99 23.16 45.84
C ALA A 6 -46.07 21.92 45.93
N ASP A 7 -45.71 21.36 44.78
CA ASP A 7 -44.73 20.28 44.70
C ASP A 7 -43.35 20.72 45.23
N PRO A 8 -42.62 19.86 45.95
CA PRO A 8 -41.28 20.20 46.43
C PRO A 8 -40.30 20.38 45.26
N PRO A 9 -39.32 21.29 45.38
CA PRO A 9 -38.35 21.53 44.32
C PRO A 9 -37.51 20.27 44.03
N PRO A 10 -37.13 20.02 42.77
CA PRO A 10 -36.32 18.87 42.41
C PRO A 10 -34.96 18.92 43.12
N PRO A 11 -34.38 17.76 43.51
CA PRO A 11 -33.12 17.71 44.21
C PRO A 11 -32.00 18.33 43.36
N PRO A 12 -31.02 19.01 43.99
CA PRO A 12 -29.92 19.65 43.28
C PRO A 12 -29.13 18.62 42.48
N THR A 13 -29.10 18.78 41.16
CA THR A 13 -28.25 17.99 40.28
C THR A 13 -26.79 18.33 40.55
N THR A 14 -26.13 17.57 41.42
CA THR A 14 -24.68 17.63 41.57
C THR A 14 -24.03 17.12 40.28
N ARG A 15 -23.78 18.01 39.32
CA ARG A 15 -22.91 17.72 38.18
C ARG A 15 -21.53 17.34 38.74
N PRO A 16 -21.02 16.11 38.50
CA PRO A 16 -19.69 15.75 38.97
C PRO A 16 -18.67 16.69 38.32
N ARG A 17 -17.92 17.44 39.14
CA ARG A 17 -16.82 18.32 38.70
C ARG A 17 -15.62 17.56 38.11
N GLY A 18 -15.64 16.22 38.07
CA GLY A 18 -14.53 15.36 37.61
C GLY A 18 -14.26 15.32 36.09
N GLY A 19 -14.82 16.22 35.29
CA GLY A 19 -14.94 16.03 33.84
C GLY A 19 -13.82 16.58 32.94
N LYS A 20 -12.74 17.17 33.48
CA LYS A 20 -11.64 17.79 32.68
C LYS A 20 -10.41 16.89 32.51
N TRP A 21 -10.08 16.08 33.51
CA TRP A 21 -8.85 15.26 33.51
C TRP A 21 -8.97 13.96 32.72
N GLY A 22 -10.18 13.40 32.59
CA GLY A 22 -10.39 12.11 31.91
C GLY A 22 -9.91 12.08 30.45
N GLY A 23 -10.02 13.20 29.72
CA GLY A 23 -9.50 13.29 28.35
C GLY A 23 -7.97 13.25 28.28
N TRP A 24 -7.27 13.81 29.26
CA TRP A 24 -5.81 13.84 29.30
C TRP A 24 -5.20 12.50 29.72
N VAL A 25 -5.85 11.76 30.61
CA VAL A 25 -5.44 10.40 30.98
C VAL A 25 -5.42 9.48 29.77
N VAL A 26 -6.42 9.60 28.89
CA VAL A 26 -6.48 8.84 27.65
C VAL A 26 -5.33 9.22 26.71
N VAL A 27 -5.06 10.52 26.54
CA VAL A 27 -3.94 10.99 25.71
C VAL A 27 -2.62 10.43 26.25
N PHE A 28 -2.41 10.46 27.56
CA PHE A 28 -1.22 9.90 28.18
C PHE A 28 -1.09 8.39 27.93
N ALA A 29 -2.18 7.64 28.07
CA ALA A 29 -2.19 6.20 27.78
C ALA A 29 -1.84 5.90 26.31
N ALA A 30 -2.40 6.67 25.38
CA ALA A 30 -2.14 6.56 23.95
C ALA A 30 -0.66 6.83 23.64
N VAL A 31 -0.10 7.93 24.15
CA VAL A 31 1.31 8.29 23.98
C VAL A 31 2.21 7.24 24.63
N ALA A 32 1.91 6.79 25.84
CA ALA A 32 2.73 5.79 26.53
C ALA A 32 2.84 4.49 25.72
N CYS A 33 1.72 3.96 25.21
CA CYS A 33 1.72 2.68 24.48
C CYS A 33 2.34 2.77 23.09
N THR A 34 2.24 3.93 22.43
CA THR A 34 2.73 4.12 21.05
C THR A 34 4.11 4.78 20.96
N SER A 35 4.63 5.36 22.05
CA SER A 35 5.97 5.97 22.08
C SER A 35 7.11 5.02 21.74
N SER A 36 6.89 3.71 21.86
CA SER A 36 7.78 2.64 21.40
C SER A 36 8.00 2.64 19.88
N SER A 37 7.18 3.35 19.10
CA SER A 37 7.40 3.54 17.65
C SER A 37 8.32 4.72 17.30
N LEU A 38 8.74 5.52 18.29
CA LEU A 38 9.59 6.70 18.02
C LEU A 38 11.01 6.33 17.54
N PRO A 39 11.69 5.32 18.11
CA PRO A 39 12.93 4.80 17.55
C PRO A 39 12.66 4.04 16.25
N GLY A 40 13.54 4.20 15.26
CA GLY A 40 13.48 3.47 13.98
C GLY A 40 13.62 4.36 12.75
N ASP A 41 13.62 3.71 11.59
CA ASP A 41 13.92 4.29 10.28
C ASP A 41 12.64 4.61 9.49
N PHE A 42 12.73 4.87 8.19
CA PHE A 42 11.55 4.85 7.31
C PHE A 42 11.29 3.42 6.88
N VAL A 43 10.05 2.94 7.05
CA VAL A 43 9.70 1.53 6.87
C VAL A 43 8.65 1.36 5.79
N TYR A 44 8.84 0.33 4.95
CA TYR A 44 7.92 -0.11 3.91
C TYR A 44 7.56 1.03 2.95
N ASP A 45 6.28 1.42 2.88
CA ASP A 45 5.77 2.50 2.02
C ASP A 45 6.39 3.88 2.33
N ASP A 46 6.98 4.08 3.52
CA ASP A 46 7.62 5.34 3.88
C ASP A 46 8.82 5.66 2.97
N VAL A 47 9.56 4.63 2.52
CA VAL A 47 10.76 4.80 1.68
C VAL A 47 10.42 5.48 0.34
N PRO A 48 9.55 4.91 -0.52
CA PRO A 48 9.22 5.54 -1.79
C PRO A 48 8.48 6.89 -1.65
N LEU A 49 7.67 7.05 -0.60
CA LEU A 49 6.83 8.25 -0.44
C LEU A 49 7.53 9.42 0.24
N ILE A 50 8.59 9.16 1.01
CA ILE A 50 9.31 10.16 1.81
C ILE A 50 10.79 10.19 1.45
N VAL A 51 11.49 9.05 1.45
CA VAL A 51 12.95 8.99 1.22
C VAL A 51 13.32 9.18 -0.25
N GLU A 52 12.51 8.66 -1.16
CA GLU A 52 12.79 8.78 -2.60
C GLU A 52 12.08 9.98 -3.22
N ASN A 53 11.05 10.53 -2.57
CA ASN A 53 10.18 11.55 -3.16
C ASN A 53 10.79 12.97 -3.17
N PRO A 54 11.13 13.56 -4.33
CA PRO A 54 11.69 14.89 -4.46
C PRO A 54 10.64 15.98 -4.22
N ARG A 55 9.35 15.66 -4.39
CA ARG A 55 8.24 16.62 -4.25
C ARG A 55 8.11 17.18 -2.83
N ILE A 56 8.60 16.45 -1.83
CA ILE A 56 8.55 16.89 -0.44
C ILE A 56 9.83 17.64 -0.01
N ARG A 57 10.82 17.79 -0.89
CA ARG A 57 12.14 18.36 -0.56
C ARG A 57 12.15 19.88 -0.46
N SER A 58 11.16 20.56 -1.02
CA SER A 58 10.99 22.01 -0.90
C SER A 58 9.51 22.38 -0.82
N LEU A 59 9.19 23.42 -0.06
CA LEU A 59 7.83 23.98 0.02
C LEU A 59 7.39 24.61 -1.30
N ASP A 60 8.33 25.02 -2.16
CA ASP A 60 8.02 25.55 -3.49
C ASP A 60 7.40 24.48 -4.41
N GLN A 61 7.55 23.20 -4.08
CA GLN A 61 7.00 22.08 -4.85
C GLN A 61 5.56 21.73 -4.45
N TRP A 62 4.87 22.56 -3.67
CA TRP A 62 3.45 22.36 -3.37
C TRP A 62 2.59 22.16 -4.63
N PRO A 63 2.70 22.97 -5.71
CA PRO A 63 1.92 22.72 -6.92
C PRO A 63 2.13 21.32 -7.47
N ALA A 64 3.36 20.80 -7.42
CA ALA A 64 3.65 19.44 -7.84
C ALA A 64 2.90 18.42 -6.95
N ILE A 65 2.86 18.60 -5.63
CA ILE A 65 2.07 17.73 -4.72
C ILE A 65 0.57 17.77 -5.04
N TRP A 66 0.01 18.95 -5.31
CA TRP A 66 -1.44 19.15 -5.51
C TRP A 66 -1.95 18.72 -6.87
N LEU A 67 -1.09 18.73 -7.90
CA LEU A 67 -1.43 18.44 -9.29
C LEU A 67 -0.96 17.04 -9.73
N SER A 68 -0.69 16.14 -8.78
CA SER A 68 -0.21 14.80 -9.11
C SER A 68 -0.78 13.69 -8.24
N ASP A 69 -0.70 12.48 -8.79
CA ASP A 69 -0.95 11.22 -8.10
C ASP A 69 0.04 11.02 -6.91
N TRP A 70 -0.44 10.32 -5.89
CA TRP A 70 0.31 9.96 -4.69
C TRP A 70 1.63 9.25 -5.01
N TRP A 71 1.65 8.36 -5.99
CA TRP A 71 2.81 7.59 -6.44
C TRP A 71 3.55 8.22 -7.63
N LYS A 72 3.17 9.42 -8.10
CA LYS A 72 3.73 10.05 -9.32
C LYS A 72 5.25 10.09 -9.38
N HIS A 73 5.97 10.30 -8.29
CA HIS A 73 7.43 10.33 -8.37
C HIS A 73 8.05 8.99 -8.84
N VAL A 74 7.36 7.89 -8.57
CA VAL A 74 7.76 6.57 -9.05
C VAL A 74 7.57 6.45 -10.59
N GLU A 75 6.83 7.36 -11.24
CA GLU A 75 6.59 7.38 -12.71
C GLU A 75 7.84 7.64 -13.56
N GLY A 76 8.95 8.07 -12.95
CA GLY A 76 10.26 8.04 -13.60
C GLY A 76 10.70 6.64 -14.03
N THR A 77 10.02 5.58 -13.55
CA THR A 77 10.20 4.16 -13.91
C THR A 77 9.41 3.68 -15.15
N GLY A 78 8.70 4.58 -15.85
CA GLY A 78 7.99 4.33 -17.11
C GLY A 78 6.48 4.26 -16.91
N ALA A 79 5.70 4.61 -17.96
CA ALA A 79 4.24 4.69 -17.92
C ALA A 79 3.53 3.38 -17.49
N ALA A 80 4.24 2.24 -17.52
CA ALA A 80 3.76 0.92 -17.10
C ALA A 80 3.91 0.63 -15.59
N ALA A 81 4.77 1.34 -14.85
CA ALA A 81 4.93 1.12 -13.39
C ALA A 81 3.66 1.45 -12.58
N ASN A 82 2.78 2.27 -13.16
CA ASN A 82 1.44 2.57 -12.65
C ASN A 82 0.34 1.64 -13.16
N ALA A 83 0.63 0.72 -14.10
CA ALA A 83 -0.37 -0.19 -14.65
C ALA A 83 -0.87 -1.22 -13.60
N GLY A 84 -0.28 -1.27 -12.40
CA GLY A 84 -0.71 -2.15 -11.31
C GLY A 84 -0.90 -1.50 -9.93
N ARG A 85 -0.64 -0.19 -9.78
CA ARG A 85 -0.71 0.50 -8.47
C ARG A 85 -2.00 1.31 -8.31
N ASP A 86 -2.43 1.50 -7.06
CA ASP A 86 -3.62 2.31 -6.76
C ASP A 86 -3.38 3.76 -7.16
N ARG A 87 -4.23 4.31 -8.04
CA ARG A 87 -4.25 5.75 -8.33
C ARG A 87 -4.92 6.50 -7.18
N LEU A 88 -4.12 7.24 -6.41
CA LEU A 88 -4.51 7.84 -5.13
C LEU A 88 -4.24 9.35 -5.14
N TYR A 89 -5.16 10.12 -4.55
CA TYR A 89 -5.03 11.57 -4.45
C TYR A 89 -5.13 12.00 -2.99
N ARG A 90 -3.98 12.30 -2.38
CA ARG A 90 -3.83 12.62 -0.94
C ARG A 90 -2.83 13.77 -0.69
N PRO A 91 -3.04 14.95 -1.32
CA PRO A 91 -2.08 16.05 -1.28
C PRO A 91 -1.85 16.60 0.13
N LEU A 92 -2.85 16.58 1.01
CA LEU A 92 -2.71 17.14 2.36
C LEU A 92 -1.75 16.31 3.21
N THR A 93 -1.75 14.99 3.02
CA THR A 93 -0.82 14.08 3.72
C THR A 93 0.60 14.28 3.20
N LEU A 94 0.82 14.38 1.88
CA LEU A 94 2.15 14.67 1.32
C LEU A 94 2.69 16.03 1.78
N GLN A 95 1.85 17.06 1.85
CA GLN A 95 2.25 18.36 2.39
C GLN A 95 2.70 18.26 3.84
N SER A 96 2.06 17.42 4.66
CA SER A 96 2.51 17.21 6.04
C SER A 96 3.92 16.60 6.10
N PHE A 97 4.30 15.75 5.14
CA PHE A 97 5.67 15.23 5.03
C PHE A 97 6.67 16.26 4.54
N ALA A 98 6.25 17.17 3.65
CA ALA A 98 7.07 18.30 3.20
C ALA A 98 7.35 19.29 4.34
N LEU A 99 6.36 19.51 5.22
CA LEU A 99 6.55 20.32 6.44
C LEU A 99 7.54 19.66 7.41
N ASP A 100 7.44 18.35 7.64
CA ASP A 100 8.42 17.63 8.45
C ASP A 100 9.83 17.72 7.85
N TYR A 101 9.95 17.58 6.53
CA TYR A 101 11.23 17.70 5.83
C TYR A 101 11.83 19.10 6.01
N ALA A 102 11.02 20.15 5.91
CA ALA A 102 11.46 21.52 6.11
C ALA A 102 11.97 21.79 7.53
N ILE A 103 11.46 21.07 8.54
CA ILE A 103 11.87 21.21 9.95
C ILE A 103 13.11 20.36 10.27
N GLY A 104 13.13 19.11 9.83
CA GLY A 104 14.07 18.09 10.31
C GLY A 104 14.80 17.29 9.24
N GLY A 105 14.61 17.58 7.96
CA GLY A 105 15.14 16.79 6.84
C GLY A 105 14.64 15.34 6.88
N LEU A 106 15.47 14.38 6.48
CA LEU A 106 15.16 12.94 6.51
C LEU A 106 15.37 12.28 7.89
N ARG A 107 15.11 13.00 9.00
CA ARG A 107 15.21 12.40 10.34
C ARG A 107 13.86 11.75 10.72
N PRO A 108 13.76 10.41 10.82
CA PRO A 108 12.49 9.71 11.03
C PRO A 108 11.75 10.13 12.31
N LEU A 109 12.49 10.49 13.37
CA LEU A 109 11.94 10.86 14.67
C LEU A 109 10.85 11.94 14.59
N GLY A 110 11.06 12.99 13.78
CA GLY A 110 10.08 14.08 13.64
C GLY A 110 8.76 13.60 13.05
N TYR A 111 8.84 12.79 11.99
CA TYR A 111 7.69 12.22 11.31
C TYR A 111 6.89 11.27 12.23
N ARG A 112 7.60 10.39 12.95
CA ARG A 112 7.03 9.42 13.89
C ARG A 112 6.38 10.12 15.08
N LEU A 113 7.01 11.18 15.61
CA LEU A 113 6.46 12.00 16.70
C LEU A 113 5.12 12.64 16.32
N VAL A 114 5.01 13.21 15.12
CA VAL A 114 3.75 13.79 14.63
C VAL A 114 2.64 12.73 14.59
N ASN A 115 2.93 11.49 14.20
CA ASN A 115 1.93 10.42 14.22
C ASN A 115 1.49 10.05 15.65
N VAL A 116 2.42 9.93 16.60
CA VAL A 116 2.08 9.68 18.01
C VAL A 116 1.21 10.80 18.57
N LEU A 117 1.52 12.06 18.26
CA LEU A 117 0.72 13.22 18.68
C LEU A 117 -0.67 13.25 18.03
N LEU A 118 -0.76 12.92 16.74
CA LEU A 118 -2.04 12.81 16.02
C LEU A 118 -2.89 11.66 16.57
N HIS A 119 -2.28 10.53 16.94
CA HIS A 119 -2.97 9.43 17.61
C HIS A 119 -3.53 9.86 18.97
N GLY A 120 -2.75 10.60 19.77
CA GLY A 120 -3.21 11.22 21.01
C GLY A 120 -4.41 12.16 20.79
N LEU A 121 -4.35 13.01 19.76
CA LEU A 121 -5.47 13.86 19.36
C LEU A 121 -6.71 13.05 18.98
N CYS A 122 -6.55 11.97 18.19
CA CYS A 122 -7.64 11.08 17.82
C CYS A 122 -8.29 10.45 19.07
N CYS A 123 -7.50 9.96 20.02
CA CYS A 123 -8.02 9.38 21.26
C CYS A 123 -8.83 10.40 22.08
N TRP A 124 -8.35 11.65 22.16
CA TRP A 124 -9.10 12.73 22.80
C TRP A 124 -10.41 13.05 22.08
N LEU A 125 -10.39 13.06 20.74
CA LEU A 125 -11.58 13.28 19.92
C LEU A 125 -12.58 12.12 20.05
N VAL A 126 -12.13 10.87 20.12
CA VAL A 126 -12.97 9.68 20.39
C VAL A 126 -13.65 9.81 21.75
N TRP A 127 -12.90 10.15 22.81
CA TRP A 127 -13.48 10.43 24.13
C TRP A 127 -14.57 11.51 24.05
N ARG A 128 -14.30 12.59 23.30
CA ARG A 128 -15.22 13.72 23.18
C ARG A 128 -16.48 13.36 22.40
N PHE A 129 -16.32 12.59 21.32
CA PHE A 129 -17.38 12.08 20.47
C PHE A 129 -18.27 11.11 21.24
N ALA A 130 -17.69 10.09 21.87
CA ALA A 130 -18.40 9.12 22.69
C ALA A 130 -19.19 9.80 23.83
N ARG A 131 -18.59 10.78 24.51
CA ARG A 131 -19.27 11.55 25.57
C ARG A 131 -20.46 12.35 25.05
N ARG A 132 -20.37 12.89 23.83
CA ARG A 132 -21.48 13.64 23.21
C ARG A 132 -22.59 12.75 22.72
N LEU A 133 -22.24 11.62 22.13
CA LEU A 133 -23.20 10.67 21.57
C LEU A 133 -23.97 9.91 22.66
N THR A 134 -23.26 9.45 23.70
CA THR A 134 -23.85 8.59 24.76
C THR A 134 -24.31 9.37 25.99
N GLY A 135 -23.79 10.58 26.20
CA GLY A 135 -23.99 11.36 27.43
C GLY A 135 -23.23 10.83 28.66
N ASP A 136 -22.50 9.73 28.53
CA ASP A 136 -21.92 9.00 29.65
C ASP A 136 -20.38 9.15 29.69
N PRO A 137 -19.82 9.76 30.76
CA PRO A 137 -18.38 9.96 30.86
C PRO A 137 -17.59 8.65 31.06
N LEU A 138 -18.20 7.61 31.64
CA LEU A 138 -17.53 6.32 31.83
C LEU A 138 -17.43 5.57 30.51
N VAL A 139 -18.52 5.52 29.74
CA VAL A 139 -18.52 4.93 28.38
C VAL A 139 -17.48 5.63 27.51
N ALA A 140 -17.43 6.96 27.56
CA ALA A 140 -16.45 7.75 26.82
C ALA A 140 -15.00 7.41 27.21
N SER A 141 -14.73 7.24 28.50
CA SER A 141 -13.39 6.93 29.00
C SER A 141 -12.97 5.51 28.62
N VAL A 142 -13.85 4.52 28.77
CA VAL A 142 -13.59 3.14 28.36
C VAL A 142 -13.37 3.05 26.85
N ALA A 143 -14.22 3.68 26.03
CA ALA A 143 -14.09 3.66 24.58
C ALA A 143 -12.75 4.23 24.11
N ALA A 144 -12.34 5.35 24.70
CA ALA A 144 -11.12 6.03 24.32
C ALA A 144 -9.86 5.32 24.82
N VAL A 145 -9.89 4.67 26.00
CA VAL A 145 -8.81 3.79 26.46
C VAL A 145 -8.69 2.58 25.55
N LEU A 146 -9.81 1.91 25.21
CA LEU A 146 -9.79 0.78 24.28
C LEU A 146 -9.19 1.18 22.93
N PHE A 147 -9.60 2.32 22.37
CA PHE A 147 -9.05 2.86 21.12
C PHE A 147 -7.55 3.21 21.25
N ALA A 148 -7.12 3.77 22.39
CA ALA A 148 -5.71 4.14 22.60
C ALA A 148 -4.77 2.93 22.66
N VAL A 149 -5.22 1.79 23.20
CA VAL A 149 -4.36 0.62 23.44
C VAL A 149 -4.56 -0.51 22.45
N HIS A 150 -5.40 -0.35 21.42
CA HIS A 150 -5.76 -1.45 20.54
C HIS A 150 -4.66 -1.75 19.50
N PRO A 151 -4.12 -2.98 19.42
CA PRO A 151 -2.98 -3.29 18.54
C PRO A 151 -3.25 -3.10 17.04
N VAL A 152 -4.51 -3.21 16.59
CA VAL A 152 -4.91 -2.92 15.19
C VAL A 152 -4.53 -1.50 14.73
N HIS A 153 -4.22 -0.59 15.65
CA HIS A 153 -3.82 0.77 15.33
C HIS A 153 -2.31 0.95 15.19
N ALA A 154 -1.51 -0.06 15.55
CA ALA A 154 -0.06 0.04 15.56
C ALA A 154 0.49 0.41 14.18
N GLU A 155 0.01 -0.23 13.10
CA GLU A 155 0.40 0.11 11.73
C GLU A 155 0.12 1.58 11.37
N ALA A 156 -1.07 2.09 11.72
CA ALA A 156 -1.46 3.47 11.40
C ALA A 156 -0.63 4.53 12.14
N VAL A 157 -0.06 4.16 13.31
CA VAL A 157 0.73 5.08 14.15
C VAL A 157 2.22 4.94 13.88
N ALA A 158 2.72 3.71 13.80
CA ALA A 158 4.14 3.42 13.68
C ALA A 158 4.67 3.59 12.26
N GLY A 159 3.90 3.20 11.23
CA GLY A 159 4.23 3.53 9.84
C GLY A 159 3.95 5.00 9.57
N VAL A 160 4.94 5.76 9.07
CA VAL A 160 4.79 7.21 8.90
C VAL A 160 3.66 7.53 7.92
N VAL A 161 3.56 6.77 6.82
CA VAL A 161 2.50 6.85 5.81
C VAL A 161 1.10 6.60 6.38
N GLY A 162 1.00 5.88 7.51
CA GLY A 162 -0.24 5.73 8.30
C GLY A 162 -0.87 7.05 8.75
N ARG A 163 -0.12 8.17 8.69
CA ARG A 163 -0.60 9.53 8.93
C ARG A 163 -1.86 9.88 8.16
N ALA A 164 -2.04 9.35 6.95
CA ALA A 164 -3.27 9.54 6.19
C ALA A 164 -4.52 9.12 6.99
N GLU A 165 -4.45 7.98 7.71
CA GLU A 165 -5.56 7.51 8.56
C GLU A 165 -5.81 8.42 9.75
N LEU A 166 -4.72 8.88 10.39
CA LEU A 166 -4.77 9.70 11.60
C LEU A 166 -5.37 11.08 11.28
N LEU A 167 -4.88 11.75 10.23
CA LEU A 167 -5.41 13.04 9.78
C LEU A 167 -6.88 12.93 9.39
N THR A 168 -7.22 11.95 8.55
CA THR A 168 -8.62 11.74 8.13
C THR A 168 -9.50 11.47 9.34
N THR A 169 -9.11 10.60 10.26
CA THR A 169 -9.92 10.29 11.45
C THR A 169 -10.10 11.51 12.37
N ALA A 170 -9.04 12.28 12.61
CA ALA A 170 -9.12 13.51 13.40
C ALA A 170 -10.08 14.53 12.76
N LEU A 171 -9.99 14.73 11.45
CA LEU A 171 -10.82 15.67 10.70
C LEU A 171 -12.29 15.23 10.66
N LEU A 172 -12.56 13.94 10.43
CA LEU A 172 -13.92 13.38 10.45
C LEU A 172 -14.56 13.47 11.85
N LEU A 173 -13.82 13.13 12.91
CA LEU A 173 -14.29 13.30 14.29
C LEU A 173 -14.53 14.76 14.66
N GLY A 174 -13.64 15.66 14.23
CA GLY A 174 -13.81 17.10 14.37
C GLY A 174 -15.10 17.58 13.69
N GLY A 175 -15.31 17.18 12.43
CA GLY A 175 -16.53 17.49 11.67
C GLY A 175 -17.78 16.97 12.36
N ALA A 176 -17.78 15.71 12.81
CA ALA A 176 -18.88 15.13 13.57
C ALA A 176 -19.19 15.91 14.85
N LEU A 177 -18.16 16.31 15.62
CA LEU A 177 -18.32 17.09 16.85
C LEU A 177 -18.87 18.49 16.60
N VAL A 178 -18.51 19.13 15.48
CA VAL A 178 -19.06 20.43 15.05
C VAL A 178 -20.57 20.30 14.77
N LEU A 179 -20.98 19.20 14.13
CA LEU A 179 -22.38 18.85 13.85
C LEU A 179 -23.17 18.45 15.10
N MET A 180 -22.54 18.26 16.25
CA MET A 180 -23.18 17.97 17.54
C MET A 180 -23.12 19.18 18.50
N PRO A 181 -23.98 20.22 18.35
CA PRO A 181 -24.08 21.30 19.33
C PRO A 181 -24.38 20.81 20.75
N ARG A 182 -23.99 21.62 21.75
CA ARG A 182 -24.42 21.37 23.14
C ARG A 182 -25.91 21.65 23.36
N SER A 183 -26.48 22.51 22.55
CA SER A 183 -27.86 22.99 22.64
C SER A 183 -28.32 23.42 21.24
N GLY A 184 -29.56 23.10 20.92
CA GLY A 184 -30.15 23.43 19.62
C GLY A 184 -29.61 22.58 18.47
N GLU A 185 -29.96 22.99 17.25
CA GLU A 185 -29.56 22.32 16.01
C GLU A 185 -28.25 22.89 15.44
N ALA A 186 -27.57 22.09 14.62
CA ALA A 186 -26.47 22.60 13.83
C ALA A 186 -27.00 23.61 12.79
N GLY A 187 -26.68 24.89 13.01
CA GLY A 187 -26.94 25.97 12.04
C GLY A 187 -25.98 25.91 10.84
N LEU A 188 -26.23 26.79 9.86
CA LEU A 188 -25.49 26.82 8.59
C LEU A 188 -23.97 26.91 8.78
N GLY A 189 -23.47 27.80 9.65
CA GLY A 189 -22.02 27.95 9.89
C GLY A 189 -21.34 26.66 10.38
N ARG A 190 -22.03 25.84 11.17
CA ARG A 190 -21.51 24.54 11.62
C ARG A 190 -21.52 23.50 10.51
N LEU A 191 -22.55 23.52 9.65
CA LEU A 191 -22.60 22.65 8.47
C LEU A 191 -21.47 22.98 7.50
N VAL A 192 -21.22 24.28 7.24
CA VAL A 192 -20.10 24.74 6.39
C VAL A 192 -18.76 24.38 7.01
N ALA A 193 -18.57 24.59 8.32
CA ALA A 193 -17.34 24.18 9.00
C ALA A 193 -17.10 22.66 8.94
N ALA A 194 -18.15 21.84 9.12
CA ALA A 194 -18.06 20.39 8.97
C ALA A 194 -17.77 19.98 7.52
N ALA A 195 -18.34 20.66 6.53
CA ALA A 195 -18.04 20.45 5.11
C ALA A 195 -16.58 20.81 4.78
N GLY A 196 -16.04 21.88 5.36
CA GLY A 196 -14.63 22.24 5.23
C GLY A 196 -13.68 21.19 5.83
N LEU A 197 -13.98 20.69 7.03
CA LEU A 197 -13.23 19.59 7.65
C LEU A 197 -13.33 18.29 6.83
N PHE A 198 -14.51 18.03 6.23
CA PHE A 198 -14.69 16.91 5.32
C PHE A 198 -13.85 17.05 4.05
N LEU A 199 -13.81 18.23 3.43
CA LEU A 199 -12.94 18.47 2.27
C LEU A 199 -11.47 18.22 2.63
N ALA A 200 -11.01 18.75 3.76
CA ALA A 200 -9.66 18.48 4.25
C ALA A 200 -9.41 16.97 4.48
N ALA A 201 -10.40 16.25 5.01
CA ALA A 201 -10.31 14.81 5.23
C ALA A 201 -10.18 14.03 3.90
N LEU A 202 -10.91 14.44 2.85
CA LEU A 202 -10.79 13.87 1.49
C LEU A 202 -9.41 14.09 0.88
N LEU A 203 -8.84 15.28 1.11
CA LEU A 203 -7.49 15.63 0.65
C LEU A 203 -6.39 14.91 1.45
N ALA A 204 -6.69 14.42 2.65
CA ALA A 204 -5.80 13.53 3.42
C ALA A 204 -5.94 12.06 2.99
N LYS A 205 -7.17 11.59 2.80
CA LYS A 205 -7.48 10.23 2.33
C LYS A 205 -8.87 10.13 1.75
N GLU A 206 -8.99 9.41 0.63
CA GLU A 206 -10.24 9.16 -0.09
C GLU A 206 -11.32 8.44 0.76
N THR A 207 -10.93 7.75 1.84
CA THR A 207 -11.88 7.07 2.73
C THR A 207 -12.84 7.99 3.47
N ALA A 208 -12.51 9.29 3.50
CA ALA A 208 -13.39 10.32 4.00
C ALA A 208 -14.72 10.42 3.24
N VAL A 209 -14.84 9.89 2.01
CA VAL A 209 -16.09 9.92 1.20
C VAL A 209 -17.31 9.36 1.93
N SER A 210 -17.11 8.55 2.98
CA SER A 210 -18.17 8.07 3.89
C SER A 210 -18.82 9.18 4.74
N PHE A 211 -18.21 10.37 4.84
CA PHE A 211 -18.62 11.42 5.77
C PHE A 211 -20.03 11.96 5.58
N PRO A 212 -20.60 12.16 4.37
CA PRO A 212 -21.96 12.64 4.23
C PRO A 212 -22.97 11.71 4.94
N ALA A 213 -22.78 10.40 4.81
CA ALA A 213 -23.59 9.41 5.53
C ALA A 213 -23.37 9.51 7.05
N VAL A 214 -22.10 9.57 7.49
CA VAL A 214 -21.72 9.73 8.91
C VAL A 214 -22.31 11.00 9.51
N GLY A 215 -22.20 12.14 8.82
CA GLY A 215 -22.68 13.44 9.26
C GLY A 215 -24.19 13.46 9.40
N LEU A 216 -24.93 12.89 8.44
CA LEU A 216 -26.38 12.75 8.55
C LEU A 216 -26.80 11.82 9.71
N LEU A 217 -26.08 10.72 9.94
CA LEU A 217 -26.32 9.82 11.08
C LEU A 217 -26.05 10.51 12.43
N VAL A 218 -25.01 11.35 12.50
CA VAL A 218 -24.69 12.17 13.68
C VAL A 218 -25.75 13.25 13.93
N ILE A 219 -26.24 13.89 12.87
CA ILE A 219 -27.35 14.84 12.95
C ILE A 219 -28.61 14.12 13.43
N LEU A 220 -28.91 12.92 12.91
CA LEU A 220 -30.01 12.09 13.37
C LEU A 220 -29.89 11.72 14.85
N ALA A 221 -28.67 11.42 15.32
CA ALA A 221 -28.40 11.12 16.73
C ALA A 221 -28.70 12.27 17.68
N THR A 222 -28.57 13.51 17.20
CA THR A 222 -28.73 14.72 18.01
C THR A 222 -30.00 15.49 17.72
N ALA A 223 -30.75 15.12 16.68
CA ALA A 223 -32.06 15.68 16.37
C ALA A 223 -33.10 15.22 17.41
N HIS A 224 -33.37 16.09 18.39
CA HIS A 224 -34.44 15.89 19.37
C HIS A 224 -35.66 16.74 18.97
N GLY A 225 -36.87 16.20 19.18
CA GLY A 225 -38.13 16.92 18.93
C GLY A 225 -38.96 16.37 17.75
N ALA A 226 -39.78 17.23 17.14
CA ALA A 226 -40.69 16.87 16.06
C ALA A 226 -39.95 16.36 14.80
N ARG A 227 -40.61 15.47 14.05
CA ARG A 227 -40.10 14.96 12.77
C ARG A 227 -39.73 16.12 11.85
N LYS A 228 -38.54 16.07 11.28
CA LYS A 228 -38.05 17.08 10.33
C LYS A 228 -38.60 16.81 8.93
N PRO A 229 -39.03 17.84 8.18
CA PRO A 229 -39.47 17.67 6.80
C PRO A 229 -38.32 17.21 5.91
N ALA A 230 -38.62 16.56 4.78
CA ALA A 230 -37.61 16.07 3.85
C ALA A 230 -36.66 17.17 3.35
N THR A 231 -37.18 18.38 3.11
CA THR A 231 -36.38 19.55 2.69
C THR A 231 -35.26 19.90 3.68
N TRP A 232 -35.50 19.73 4.99
CA TRP A 232 -34.48 20.00 6.02
C TRP A 232 -33.30 19.01 5.94
N TRP A 233 -33.58 17.76 5.57
CA TRP A 233 -32.57 16.72 5.34
C TRP A 233 -31.85 16.94 4.00
N LEU A 234 -32.58 17.29 2.94
CA LEU A 234 -32.02 17.57 1.63
C LEU A 234 -31.02 18.73 1.67
N VAL A 235 -31.34 19.83 2.37
CA VAL A 235 -30.41 20.97 2.52
C VAL A 235 -29.12 20.55 3.23
N ARG A 236 -29.23 19.81 4.33
CA ARG A 236 -28.06 19.34 5.11
C ARG A 236 -27.23 18.33 4.34
N GLY A 237 -27.88 17.36 3.69
CA GLY A 237 -27.23 16.40 2.81
C GLY A 237 -26.52 17.10 1.66
N GLY A 238 -27.19 18.06 1.00
CA GLY A 238 -26.63 18.87 -0.08
C GLY A 238 -25.37 19.61 0.34
N ILE A 239 -25.38 20.31 1.47
CA ILE A 239 -24.19 21.02 2.00
C ILE A 239 -23.05 20.04 2.30
N LEU A 240 -23.34 18.88 2.90
CA LEU A 240 -22.33 17.87 3.19
C LEU A 240 -21.80 17.18 1.93
N LEU A 241 -22.51 17.22 0.81
CA LEU A 241 -22.06 16.69 -0.49
C LEU A 241 -21.22 17.70 -1.29
N LEU A 242 -21.32 19.01 -1.03
CA LEU A 242 -20.57 20.05 -1.76
C LEU A 242 -19.05 19.79 -1.84
N PRO A 243 -18.36 19.32 -0.77
CA PRO A 243 -16.94 18.97 -0.87
C PRO A 243 -16.59 17.96 -1.96
N LEU A 244 -17.49 17.04 -2.30
CA LEU A 244 -17.26 16.08 -3.39
C LEU A 244 -17.20 16.77 -4.75
N ALA A 245 -18.01 17.81 -4.96
CA ALA A 245 -18.00 18.60 -6.18
C ALA A 245 -16.69 19.40 -6.36
N VAL A 246 -15.93 19.62 -5.28
CA VAL A 246 -14.58 20.22 -5.32
C VAL A 246 -13.51 19.14 -5.46
N TYR A 247 -13.62 18.07 -4.67
CA TYR A 247 -12.61 17.01 -4.62
C TYR A 247 -12.47 16.24 -5.93
N PHE A 248 -13.57 15.84 -6.57
CA PHE A 248 -13.50 15.01 -7.78
C PHE A 248 -12.86 15.73 -8.98
N PRO A 249 -13.15 17.03 -9.26
CA PRO A 249 -12.41 17.77 -10.27
C PRO A 249 -10.91 17.88 -9.98
N LEU A 250 -10.52 18.18 -8.74
CA LEU A 250 -9.10 18.23 -8.35
C LEU A 250 -8.42 16.87 -8.54
N ARG A 251 -9.09 15.80 -8.10
CA ARG A 251 -8.62 14.42 -8.29
C ARG A 251 -8.50 14.08 -9.78
N TYR A 252 -9.46 14.45 -10.61
CA TYR A 252 -9.43 14.21 -12.06
C TYR A 252 -8.22 14.85 -12.73
N VAL A 253 -7.92 16.11 -12.37
CA VAL A 253 -6.74 16.82 -12.88
C VAL A 253 -5.46 16.16 -12.39
N ALA A 254 -5.35 15.88 -11.09
CA ALA A 254 -4.14 15.29 -10.50
C ALA A 254 -3.85 13.86 -10.99
N LEU A 255 -4.88 13.11 -11.37
CA LEU A 255 -4.81 11.75 -11.90
C LEU A 255 -4.90 11.70 -13.44
N GLU A 256 -4.56 12.81 -14.11
CA GLU A 256 -4.37 12.89 -15.56
C GLU A 256 -5.57 12.38 -16.36
N GLY A 257 -6.77 12.77 -15.95
CA GLY A 257 -8.02 12.41 -16.64
C GLY A 257 -8.65 11.09 -16.21
N THR A 258 -8.20 10.50 -15.09
CA THR A 258 -8.81 9.29 -14.53
C THR A 258 -9.34 9.53 -13.12
N LEU A 259 -10.53 8.99 -12.80
CA LEU A 259 -11.09 9.09 -11.44
C LEU A 259 -10.85 7.82 -10.62
N PHE A 260 -10.90 6.69 -11.29
CA PHE A 260 -10.86 5.36 -10.73
C PHE A 260 -9.70 4.57 -11.32
N ARG A 261 -9.39 3.46 -10.65
CA ARG A 261 -8.39 2.50 -11.08
C ARG A 261 -8.79 1.90 -12.44
N SER A 262 -7.86 1.89 -13.40
CA SER A 262 -8.08 1.35 -14.75
C SER A 262 -7.76 -0.13 -14.88
N GLU A 263 -6.92 -0.68 -14.00
CA GLU A 263 -6.43 -2.06 -14.03
C GLU A 263 -6.82 -2.81 -12.74
N PRO A 264 -7.05 -4.13 -12.76
CA PRO A 264 -7.35 -4.88 -11.54
C PRO A 264 -6.21 -4.81 -10.51
N ALA A 265 -6.55 -4.99 -9.22
CA ALA A 265 -5.54 -5.15 -8.18
C ALA A 265 -4.65 -6.36 -8.44
N ASP A 266 -3.36 -6.25 -8.10
CA ASP A 266 -2.44 -7.39 -8.13
C ASP A 266 -3.05 -8.52 -7.28
N MET A 267 -3.18 -9.70 -7.88
CA MET A 267 -3.74 -10.90 -7.24
C MET A 267 -3.01 -11.22 -5.92
N LEU A 268 -1.73 -10.85 -5.78
CA LEU A 268 -0.98 -11.06 -4.54
C LEU A 268 -1.48 -10.18 -3.40
N MET A 269 -1.88 -8.94 -3.70
CA MET A 269 -2.32 -7.94 -2.70
C MET A 269 -3.83 -7.98 -2.45
N ASN A 270 -4.61 -8.19 -3.51
CA ASN A 270 -6.05 -8.35 -3.41
C ASN A 270 -6.59 -9.44 -4.36
N PRO A 271 -6.55 -10.72 -3.92
CA PRO A 271 -7.12 -11.86 -4.63
C PRO A 271 -8.62 -11.71 -4.95
N ILE A 272 -9.36 -10.89 -4.20
CA ILE A 272 -10.79 -10.66 -4.42
C ILE A 272 -11.03 -9.90 -5.73
N ALA A 273 -10.10 -9.03 -6.13
CA ALA A 273 -10.28 -8.18 -7.30
C ALA A 273 -10.30 -8.96 -8.62
N VAL A 274 -9.59 -10.09 -8.67
CA VAL A 274 -9.50 -10.97 -9.84
C VAL A 274 -10.56 -12.09 -9.85
N GLY A 275 -11.29 -12.27 -8.76
CA GLY A 275 -12.36 -13.27 -8.63
C GLY A 275 -13.70 -12.83 -9.24
N GLY A 276 -14.57 -13.80 -9.53
CA GLY A 276 -15.95 -13.56 -9.93
C GLY A 276 -16.83 -13.08 -8.78
N THR A 277 -18.12 -12.84 -9.05
CA THR A 277 -19.04 -12.26 -8.05
C THR A 277 -19.20 -13.14 -6.81
N ALA A 278 -19.23 -14.47 -6.97
CA ALA A 278 -19.37 -15.39 -5.84
C ALA A 278 -18.12 -15.37 -4.95
N GLU A 279 -16.94 -15.42 -5.56
CA GLU A 279 -15.65 -15.31 -4.88
C GLU A 279 -15.53 -13.97 -4.15
N ARG A 280 -16.08 -12.90 -4.72
CA ARG A 280 -16.11 -11.57 -4.08
C ARG A 280 -16.98 -11.52 -2.84
N LEU A 281 -18.16 -12.14 -2.86
CA LEU A 281 -19.06 -12.19 -1.70
C LEU A 281 -18.48 -13.05 -0.57
N VAL A 282 -17.93 -14.22 -0.91
CA VAL A 282 -17.25 -15.10 0.05
C VAL A 282 -15.99 -14.42 0.60
N GLY A 283 -15.15 -13.86 -0.28
CA GLY A 283 -13.95 -13.12 0.10
C GLY A 283 -14.24 -11.92 1.00
N SER A 284 -15.28 -11.14 0.71
CA SER A 284 -15.73 -10.04 1.58
C SER A 284 -16.16 -10.52 2.97
N SER A 285 -16.79 -11.70 3.03
CA SER A 285 -17.16 -12.33 4.31
C SER A 285 -15.92 -12.77 5.08
N VAL A 286 -14.93 -13.36 4.41
CA VAL A 286 -13.61 -13.70 5.00
C VAL A 286 -12.91 -12.44 5.53
N VAL A 287 -12.88 -11.36 4.76
CA VAL A 287 -12.34 -10.05 5.18
C VAL A 287 -13.01 -9.55 6.46
N LEU A 288 -14.35 -9.57 6.52
CA LEU A 288 -15.09 -9.16 7.72
C LEU A 288 -14.78 -10.07 8.92
N GLY A 289 -14.61 -11.38 8.67
CA GLY A 289 -14.19 -12.35 9.67
C GLY A 289 -12.79 -12.04 10.24
N HIS A 290 -11.82 -11.74 9.38
CA HIS A 290 -10.48 -11.36 9.80
C HIS A 290 -10.46 -10.04 10.57
N TYR A 291 -11.21 -9.02 10.15
CA TYR A 291 -11.32 -7.78 10.91
C TYR A 291 -12.02 -7.99 12.26
N THR A 292 -13.05 -8.85 12.32
CA THR A 292 -13.69 -9.23 13.58
C THR A 292 -12.68 -9.92 14.51
N ARG A 293 -11.89 -10.87 13.98
CA ARG A 293 -10.79 -11.51 14.72
C ARG A 293 -9.79 -10.48 15.22
N LEU A 294 -9.34 -9.55 14.38
CA LEU A 294 -8.37 -8.52 14.77
C LEU A 294 -8.92 -7.59 15.86
N LEU A 295 -10.21 -7.25 15.85
CA LEU A 295 -10.83 -6.40 16.87
C LEU A 295 -11.07 -7.12 18.21
N VAL A 296 -11.22 -8.44 18.20
CA VAL A 296 -11.52 -9.22 19.42
C VAL A 296 -10.27 -9.89 19.99
N VAL A 297 -9.41 -10.43 19.13
CA VAL A 297 -8.18 -11.16 19.46
C VAL A 297 -7.03 -10.75 18.52
N PRO A 298 -6.42 -9.57 18.74
CA PRO A 298 -5.29 -9.07 17.95
C PRO A 298 -3.97 -9.76 18.32
N ALA A 299 -3.91 -11.09 18.20
CA ALA A 299 -2.71 -11.86 18.52
C ALA A 299 -1.69 -11.83 17.37
N SER A 300 -2.16 -12.14 16.16
CA SER A 300 -1.34 -12.22 14.94
C SER A 300 -1.67 -11.05 14.03
N LEU A 301 -0.68 -10.17 13.86
CA LEU A 301 -0.71 -8.94 13.08
C LEU A 301 0.35 -9.05 11.96
N SER A 302 0.14 -8.34 10.85
CA SER A 302 1.02 -8.32 9.69
C SER A 302 0.83 -7.03 8.89
N ALA A 303 1.91 -6.49 8.34
CA ALA A 303 1.87 -5.38 7.38
C ALA A 303 1.33 -5.81 6.02
N ASP A 304 1.32 -7.13 5.74
CA ASP A 304 0.76 -7.70 4.53
C ASP A 304 0.07 -9.04 4.80
N TYR A 305 -1.19 -9.12 4.36
CA TYR A 305 -2.05 -10.29 4.48
C TYR A 305 -2.27 -10.94 3.11
N GLY A 306 -2.63 -10.14 2.10
CA GLY A 306 -2.82 -10.55 0.70
C GLY A 306 -3.41 -11.95 0.51
N ARG A 307 -2.75 -12.72 -0.36
CA ARG A 307 -3.09 -14.12 -0.65
C ARG A 307 -2.88 -15.08 0.53
N ALA A 308 -2.17 -14.68 1.58
CA ALA A 308 -1.86 -15.56 2.71
C ALA A 308 -3.09 -15.98 3.51
N ILE A 309 -4.14 -15.15 3.48
CA ILE A 309 -5.42 -15.38 4.16
C ILE A 309 -6.62 -15.41 3.22
N ILE A 310 -6.47 -14.97 1.97
CA ILE A 310 -7.52 -15.06 0.95
C ILE A 310 -6.95 -15.76 -0.26
N ASP A 311 -7.20 -17.05 -0.40
CA ASP A 311 -6.75 -17.81 -1.57
C ASP A 311 -7.94 -18.45 -2.25
N PRO A 312 -8.36 -17.96 -3.44
CA PRO A 312 -9.47 -18.53 -4.19
C PRO A 312 -9.31 -20.04 -4.48
N GLY A 313 -8.06 -20.54 -4.52
CA GLY A 313 -7.76 -21.94 -4.78
C GLY A 313 -7.77 -22.86 -3.55
N ARG A 314 -7.82 -22.34 -2.32
CA ARG A 314 -7.64 -23.11 -1.08
C ARG A 314 -8.93 -23.75 -0.54
N GLY A 315 -10.08 -23.40 -1.10
CA GLY A 315 -11.40 -23.89 -0.67
C GLY A 315 -12.01 -23.04 0.45
N PHE A 316 -12.87 -23.65 1.28
CA PHE A 316 -13.62 -22.95 2.32
C PHE A 316 -12.74 -22.44 3.47
N ASP A 317 -12.85 -21.15 3.80
CA ASP A 317 -12.17 -20.52 4.94
C ASP A 317 -13.14 -20.37 6.14
N PRO A 318 -12.82 -20.89 7.34
CA PRO A 318 -13.64 -20.72 8.55
C PRO A 318 -13.93 -19.26 8.94
N MET A 319 -13.09 -18.30 8.57
CA MET A 319 -13.34 -16.87 8.80
C MET A 319 -14.55 -16.36 8.02
N ALA A 320 -14.99 -17.05 6.95
CA ALA A 320 -16.27 -16.75 6.30
C ALA A 320 -17.45 -16.92 7.26
N ILE A 321 -17.41 -17.89 8.20
CA ILE A 321 -18.47 -18.10 9.20
C ILE A 321 -18.45 -16.95 10.20
N VAL A 322 -17.27 -16.58 10.70
CA VAL A 322 -17.10 -15.46 11.63
C VAL A 322 -17.63 -14.16 11.00
N GLY A 323 -17.29 -13.91 9.73
CA GLY A 323 -17.79 -12.78 8.96
C GLY A 323 -19.30 -12.82 8.74
N GLY A 324 -19.87 -14.00 8.43
CA GLY A 324 -21.31 -14.18 8.30
C GLY A 324 -22.07 -13.88 9.60
N LEU A 325 -21.58 -14.39 10.74
CA LEU A 325 -22.15 -14.08 12.05
C LEU A 325 -22.01 -12.60 12.41
N ALA A 326 -20.87 -11.98 12.10
CA ALA A 326 -20.67 -10.55 12.27
C ALA A 326 -21.67 -9.76 11.42
N ALA A 327 -21.88 -10.12 10.16
CA ALA A 327 -22.86 -9.49 9.27
C ALA A 327 -24.29 -9.60 9.82
N LEU A 328 -24.69 -10.76 10.34
CA LEU A 328 -25.99 -10.92 11.03
C LEU A 328 -26.11 -10.01 12.26
N GLY A 329 -25.03 -9.88 13.05
CA GLY A 329 -24.95 -8.94 14.16
C GLY A 329 -25.12 -7.47 13.72
N LEU A 330 -24.52 -7.09 12.58
CA LEU A 330 -24.71 -5.76 12.00
C LEU A 330 -26.16 -5.54 11.57
N VAL A 331 -26.81 -6.52 10.93
CA VAL A 331 -28.22 -6.43 10.56
C VAL A 331 -29.10 -6.26 11.81
N ALA A 332 -28.89 -7.08 12.84
CA ALA A 332 -29.62 -6.96 14.12
C ALA A 332 -29.41 -5.59 14.78
N GLY A 333 -28.18 -5.07 14.74
CA GLY A 333 -27.83 -3.73 15.21
C GLY A 333 -28.54 -2.62 14.45
N LEU A 334 -28.62 -2.71 13.12
CA LEU A 334 -29.36 -1.73 12.29
C LEU A 334 -30.86 -1.74 12.59
N LEU A 335 -31.44 -2.90 12.87
CA LEU A 335 -32.84 -3.00 13.29
C LEU A 335 -33.12 -2.24 14.61
N ALA A 336 -32.11 -2.07 15.48
CA ALA A 336 -32.23 -1.30 16.71
C ALA A 336 -32.52 0.20 16.46
N LEU A 337 -32.27 0.73 15.26
CA LEU A 337 -32.71 2.09 14.85
C LEU A 337 -34.22 2.27 14.91
N ARG A 338 -34.99 1.19 14.72
CA ARG A 338 -36.46 1.19 14.85
C ARG A 338 -36.92 1.14 16.32
N GLY A 339 -36.00 0.90 17.25
CA GLY A 339 -36.26 0.81 18.67
C GLY A 339 -36.71 2.14 19.29
N ARG A 340 -37.66 2.08 20.22
CA ARG A 340 -38.13 3.27 20.95
C ARG A 340 -37.18 3.69 22.08
N ALA A 341 -36.45 2.74 22.67
CA ALA A 341 -35.49 3.00 23.74
C ALA A 341 -34.30 3.83 23.23
N ALA A 342 -33.87 4.82 24.01
CA ALA A 342 -32.72 5.68 23.67
C ALA A 342 -31.45 4.85 23.42
N THR A 343 -31.19 3.85 24.27
CA THR A 343 -30.04 2.95 24.13
C THR A 343 -30.08 2.16 22.81
N ALA A 344 -31.25 1.65 22.40
CA ALA A 344 -31.40 0.91 21.15
C ALA A 344 -31.10 1.80 19.94
N ARG A 345 -31.55 3.07 19.96
CA ARG A 345 -31.21 4.03 18.91
C ARG A 345 -29.71 4.34 18.86
N VAL A 346 -29.06 4.55 20.00
CA VAL A 346 -27.61 4.79 20.04
C VAL A 346 -26.83 3.59 19.48
N VAL A 347 -27.23 2.36 19.84
CA VAL A 347 -26.66 1.13 19.27
C VAL A 347 -26.84 1.10 17.75
N GLY A 348 -28.06 1.35 17.26
CA GLY A 348 -28.34 1.37 15.83
C GLY A 348 -27.54 2.43 15.06
N ILE A 349 -27.32 3.60 15.67
CA ILE A 349 -26.51 4.67 15.08
C ILE A 349 -25.03 4.27 15.03
N LEU A 350 -24.48 3.70 16.10
CA LEU A 350 -23.09 3.21 16.11
C LEU A 350 -22.88 2.13 15.05
N VAL A 351 -23.82 1.19 14.91
CA VAL A 351 -23.75 0.16 13.88
C VAL A 351 -23.88 0.76 12.47
N ALA A 352 -24.78 1.72 12.26
CA ALA A 352 -24.89 2.41 10.98
C ALA A 352 -23.62 3.22 10.63
N LEU A 353 -22.99 3.85 11.62
CA LEU A 353 -21.71 4.54 11.46
C LEU A 353 -20.61 3.55 11.08
N PHE A 354 -20.54 2.39 11.74
CA PHE A 354 -19.60 1.34 11.37
C PHE A 354 -19.82 0.90 9.92
N VAL A 355 -21.04 0.53 9.54
CA VAL A 355 -21.36 0.09 8.17
C VAL A 355 -20.97 1.16 7.14
N ALA A 356 -21.31 2.43 7.39
CA ALA A 356 -20.96 3.53 6.49
C ALA A 356 -19.44 3.70 6.33
N SER A 357 -18.66 3.54 7.41
CA SER A 357 -17.20 3.64 7.38
C SER A 357 -16.52 2.40 6.79
N TYR A 358 -17.07 1.21 7.03
CA TYR A 358 -16.51 -0.08 6.64
C TYR A 358 -16.79 -0.41 5.16
N ALA A 359 -17.92 0.03 4.61
CA ALA A 359 -18.36 -0.31 3.25
C ALA A 359 -17.33 -0.03 2.16
N LEU A 360 -16.44 0.95 2.38
CA LEU A 360 -15.41 1.31 1.42
C LEU A 360 -14.18 0.39 1.47
N ILE A 361 -13.89 -0.19 2.63
CA ILE A 361 -12.74 -1.09 2.84
C ILE A 361 -13.15 -2.57 2.83
N SER A 362 -14.44 -2.86 2.66
CA SER A 362 -14.98 -4.22 2.72
C SER A 362 -14.67 -5.05 1.47
N ASN A 363 -14.14 -4.44 0.40
CA ASN A 363 -13.95 -5.05 -0.91
C ASN A 363 -15.25 -5.62 -1.54
N THR A 364 -16.41 -5.14 -1.08
CA THR A 364 -17.73 -5.58 -1.57
C THR A 364 -18.32 -4.62 -2.59
N ALA A 365 -18.42 -3.34 -2.21
CA ALA A 365 -19.00 -2.30 -3.08
C ALA A 365 -17.95 -1.67 -3.99
N LEU A 366 -16.73 -1.51 -3.48
CA LEU A 366 -15.59 -0.97 -4.20
C LEU A 366 -14.37 -1.85 -3.92
N LEU A 367 -13.68 -2.23 -4.99
CA LEU A 367 -12.42 -2.96 -4.90
C LEU A 367 -11.29 -1.96 -4.67
N ILE A 368 -10.48 -2.21 -3.65
CA ILE A 368 -9.31 -1.41 -3.31
C ILE A 368 -8.04 -2.24 -3.52
N GLY A 369 -6.85 -1.64 -3.52
CA GLY A 369 -5.62 -2.37 -3.87
C GLY A 369 -5.19 -3.45 -2.87
N VAL A 370 -5.72 -3.44 -1.64
CA VAL A 370 -5.41 -4.41 -0.59
C VAL A 370 -6.66 -5.08 -0.05
N ALA A 371 -6.62 -6.39 0.19
CA ALA A 371 -7.75 -7.11 0.76
C ALA A 371 -7.97 -6.80 2.25
N VAL A 372 -6.89 -6.86 3.04
CA VAL A 372 -6.88 -6.62 4.49
C VAL A 372 -5.62 -5.84 4.84
N ALA A 373 -5.77 -4.77 5.61
CA ALA A 373 -4.67 -4.07 6.27
C ALA A 373 -5.18 -3.48 7.59
N GLU A 374 -4.34 -3.47 8.63
CA GLU A 374 -4.74 -3.10 9.99
C GLU A 374 -5.11 -1.62 10.05
N ARG A 375 -4.32 -0.78 9.38
CA ARG A 375 -4.53 0.66 9.26
C ARG A 375 -5.92 1.04 8.73
N LEU A 376 -6.52 0.21 7.87
CA LEU A 376 -7.85 0.48 7.31
C LEU A 376 -8.94 0.48 8.39
N MET A 377 -8.75 -0.26 9.49
CA MET A 377 -9.69 -0.30 10.60
C MET A 377 -9.58 0.87 11.57
N TYR A 378 -8.63 1.79 11.37
CA TYR A 378 -8.45 2.92 12.29
C TYR A 378 -9.75 3.75 12.43
N TRP A 379 -10.32 4.25 11.32
CA TRP A 379 -11.60 4.98 11.35
C TRP A 379 -12.81 4.08 11.71
N PRO A 380 -13.05 2.93 11.05
CA PRO A 380 -14.21 2.08 11.33
C PRO A 380 -14.24 1.49 12.75
N SER A 381 -13.09 1.32 13.41
CA SER A 381 -13.07 0.83 14.80
C SER A 381 -13.74 1.79 15.79
N VAL A 382 -13.77 3.10 15.52
CA VAL A 382 -14.29 4.12 16.44
C VAL A 382 -15.72 3.77 16.90
N PRO A 383 -16.72 3.64 16.00
CA PRO A 383 -18.07 3.29 16.43
C PRO A 383 -18.16 1.91 17.12
N LEU A 384 -17.34 0.93 16.73
CA LEU A 384 -17.36 -0.40 17.36
C LEU A 384 -16.78 -0.40 18.77
N LEU A 385 -15.70 0.33 19.02
CA LEU A 385 -15.11 0.43 20.36
C LEU A 385 -15.98 1.27 21.31
N VAL A 386 -16.71 2.26 20.78
CA VAL A 386 -17.77 2.96 21.55
C VAL A 386 -18.92 2.01 21.88
N LEU A 387 -19.33 1.15 20.93
CA LEU A 387 -20.36 0.14 21.16
C LEU A 387 -19.91 -0.90 22.21
N ALA A 388 -18.66 -1.38 22.13
CA ALA A 388 -18.08 -2.28 23.11
C ALA A 388 -18.05 -1.64 24.51
N ALA A 389 -17.60 -0.39 24.61
CA ALA A 389 -17.61 0.35 25.87
C ALA A 389 -19.02 0.52 26.46
N LEU A 390 -20.03 0.79 25.62
CA LEU A 390 -21.42 0.85 26.04
C LEU A 390 -21.88 -0.48 26.65
N GLY A 391 -21.55 -1.60 25.99
CA GLY A 391 -21.84 -2.95 26.48
C GLY A 391 -21.15 -3.28 27.80
N ILE A 392 -19.84 -2.98 27.91
CA ILE A 392 -19.04 -3.20 29.12
C ILE A 392 -19.61 -2.42 30.31
N VAL A 393 -19.92 -1.14 30.12
CA VAL A 393 -20.46 -0.28 31.18
C VAL A 393 -21.88 -0.69 31.57
N ALA A 394 -22.72 -1.08 30.61
CA ALA A 394 -24.06 -1.60 30.87
C ALA A 394 -24.01 -2.91 31.68
N PHE A 395 -23.12 -3.83 31.30
CA PHE A 395 -22.87 -5.06 32.06
C PHE A 395 -22.41 -4.76 33.49
N TRP A 396 -21.45 -3.84 33.64
CA TRP A 396 -20.91 -3.45 34.94
C TRP A 396 -21.99 -2.94 35.89
N ARG A 397 -22.79 -1.97 35.43
CA ARG A 397 -23.85 -1.35 36.23
C ARG A 397 -24.97 -2.32 36.60
N ARG A 398 -25.23 -3.32 35.76
CA ARG A 398 -26.30 -4.30 35.99
C ARG A 398 -25.89 -5.44 36.91
N TYR A 399 -24.64 -5.90 36.84
CA TYR A 399 -24.25 -7.15 37.49
C TYR A 399 -23.15 -7.01 38.55
N CYS A 400 -22.36 -5.94 38.54
CA CYS A 400 -21.14 -5.82 39.36
C CYS A 400 -21.23 -4.73 40.45
N VAL A 401 -22.40 -4.13 40.65
CA VAL A 401 -22.65 -3.16 41.73
C VAL A 401 -23.05 -3.87 43.04
N PRO A 402 -22.86 -3.25 44.23
CA PRO A 402 -23.27 -3.85 45.50
C PRO A 402 -24.74 -4.32 45.47
N GLY A 403 -25.00 -5.55 45.91
CA GLY A 403 -26.33 -6.18 45.87
C GLY A 403 -26.71 -6.86 44.54
N ALA A 404 -25.87 -6.78 43.49
CA ALA A 404 -26.10 -7.48 42.23
C ALA A 404 -25.47 -8.89 42.21
N LYS A 405 -25.90 -9.70 41.23
CA LYS A 405 -25.53 -11.14 41.10
C LYS A 405 -24.02 -11.42 41.11
N LEU A 406 -23.20 -10.50 40.59
CA LEU A 406 -21.74 -10.66 40.50
C LEU A 406 -20.99 -9.65 41.39
N ALA A 407 -21.65 -9.06 42.39
CA ALA A 407 -21.05 -8.05 43.28
C ALA A 407 -19.78 -8.56 43.97
N GLU A 408 -19.81 -9.79 44.49
CA GLU A 408 -18.66 -10.43 45.15
C GLU A 408 -17.47 -10.66 44.19
N ARG A 409 -17.75 -10.86 42.90
CA ARG A 409 -16.74 -11.05 41.85
C ARG A 409 -16.28 -9.75 41.20
N ALA A 410 -16.87 -8.60 41.57
CA ALA A 410 -16.57 -7.32 40.95
C ALA A 410 -15.12 -6.88 41.16
N ALA A 411 -14.45 -7.28 42.24
CA ALA A 411 -13.02 -7.00 42.40
C ALA A 411 -12.18 -7.75 41.34
N LEU A 412 -12.40 -9.06 41.22
CA LEU A 412 -11.74 -9.91 40.22
C LEU A 412 -11.99 -9.42 38.78
N LEU A 413 -13.24 -9.13 38.43
CA LEU A 413 -13.58 -8.66 37.08
C LEU A 413 -12.93 -7.31 36.74
N ARG A 414 -12.76 -6.42 37.73
CA ARG A 414 -11.97 -5.18 37.56
C ARG A 414 -10.51 -5.50 37.26
N VAL A 415 -9.89 -6.40 38.04
CA VAL A 415 -8.51 -6.82 37.83
C VAL A 415 -8.32 -7.42 36.44
N LEU A 416 -9.22 -8.32 36.02
CA LEU A 416 -9.19 -8.92 34.68
C LEU A 416 -9.36 -7.86 33.57
N GLY A 417 -10.25 -6.89 33.75
CA GLY A 417 -10.43 -5.79 32.80
C GLY A 417 -9.18 -4.91 32.67
N VAL A 418 -8.53 -4.57 33.78
CA VAL A 418 -7.26 -3.83 33.78
C VAL A 418 -6.15 -4.67 33.15
N ALA A 419 -6.06 -5.96 33.46
CA ALA A 419 -5.09 -6.87 32.87
C ALA A 419 -5.28 -6.99 31.35
N LEU A 420 -6.52 -7.04 30.85
CA LEU A 420 -6.81 -7.04 29.42
C LEU A 420 -6.36 -5.74 28.74
N VAL A 421 -6.67 -4.59 29.32
CA VAL A 421 -6.21 -3.28 28.78
C VAL A 421 -4.68 -3.20 28.78
N ALA A 422 -4.02 -3.68 29.83
CA ALA A 422 -2.57 -3.75 29.90
C ALA A 422 -1.99 -4.70 28.83
N ALA A 423 -2.60 -5.87 28.64
CA ALA A 423 -2.18 -6.83 27.61
C ALA A 423 -2.31 -6.26 26.19
N LEU A 424 -3.41 -5.54 25.90
CA LEU A 424 -3.58 -4.83 24.63
C LEU A 424 -2.54 -3.72 24.46
N GLY A 425 -2.28 -2.92 25.51
CA GLY A 425 -1.27 -1.86 25.49
C GLY A 425 0.15 -2.39 25.26
N ILE A 426 0.52 -3.48 25.95
CA ILE A 426 1.80 -4.16 25.76
C ILE A 426 1.89 -4.73 24.33
N ARG A 427 0.83 -5.38 23.85
CA ARG A 427 0.80 -5.94 22.48
C ARG A 427 0.95 -4.85 21.43
N THR A 428 0.33 -3.69 21.64
CA THR A 428 0.49 -2.49 20.80
C THR A 428 1.93 -1.99 20.83
N ALA A 429 2.53 -1.85 22.02
CA ALA A 429 3.90 -1.40 22.14
C ALA A 429 4.90 -2.35 21.45
N VAL A 430 4.73 -3.66 21.63
CA VAL A 430 5.53 -4.68 20.91
C VAL A 430 5.30 -4.59 19.41
N ARG A 431 4.04 -4.43 18.96
CA ARG A 431 3.80 -4.27 17.52
C ARG A 431 4.45 -2.99 16.98
N CYS A 432 4.44 -1.90 17.72
CA CYS A 432 5.11 -0.65 17.34
C CYS A 432 6.62 -0.81 17.18
N THR A 433 7.26 -1.65 18.01
CA THR A 433 8.70 -1.98 17.85
C THR A 433 9.00 -2.82 16.61
N ASP A 434 8.03 -3.59 16.09
CA ASP A 434 8.24 -4.34 14.83
C ASP A 434 8.45 -3.37 13.64
N TRP A 435 7.91 -2.15 13.72
CA TRP A 435 8.07 -1.07 12.73
C TRP A 435 9.36 -0.26 12.93
N HIS A 436 10.39 -0.84 13.54
CA HIS A 436 11.68 -0.18 13.72
C HIS A 436 12.40 -0.02 12.37
N ASP A 437 12.53 -1.10 11.60
CA ASP A 437 13.17 -1.15 10.28
C ASP A 437 12.53 -2.24 9.41
N ASN A 438 12.84 -2.27 8.11
CA ASN A 438 12.28 -3.24 7.18
C ASN A 438 12.65 -4.68 7.52
N ARG A 439 13.88 -4.93 7.99
CA ARG A 439 14.36 -6.29 8.33
C ARG A 439 13.54 -6.87 9.48
N THR A 440 13.32 -6.07 10.53
CA THR A 440 12.54 -6.45 11.71
C THR A 440 11.08 -6.66 11.35
N LEU A 441 10.47 -5.73 10.62
CA LEU A 441 9.05 -5.82 10.25
C LEU A 441 8.77 -7.07 9.41
N PHE A 442 9.47 -7.22 8.28
CA PHE A 442 9.20 -8.33 7.37
C PHE A 442 9.65 -9.67 7.95
N GLY A 443 10.73 -9.70 8.73
CA GLY A 443 11.19 -10.90 9.42
C GLY A 443 10.20 -11.43 10.45
N ARG A 444 9.51 -10.55 11.19
CA ARG A 444 8.43 -10.93 12.13
C ARG A 444 7.17 -11.35 11.41
N ASP A 445 6.81 -10.62 10.38
CA ASP A 445 5.56 -10.84 9.67
C ASP A 445 5.62 -12.12 8.83
N VAL A 446 6.76 -12.44 8.20
CA VAL A 446 6.93 -13.67 7.41
C VAL A 446 6.87 -14.92 8.28
N GLN A 447 7.27 -14.85 9.56
CA GLN A 447 7.07 -15.94 10.52
C GLN A 447 5.59 -16.14 10.86
N THR A 448 4.81 -15.05 10.84
CA THR A 448 3.36 -15.08 11.11
C THR A 448 2.58 -15.58 9.90
N TYR A 449 2.98 -15.17 8.70
CA TYR A 449 2.34 -15.53 7.43
C TYR A 449 3.38 -16.02 6.39
N PRO A 450 4.00 -17.21 6.59
CA PRO A 450 5.01 -17.74 5.67
C PRO A 450 4.47 -18.04 4.27
N GLN A 451 3.15 -18.15 4.13
CA GLN A 451 2.44 -18.34 2.87
C GLN A 451 2.18 -17.03 2.10
N GLY A 452 2.68 -15.88 2.56
CA GLY A 452 2.60 -14.62 1.84
C GLY A 452 3.75 -14.46 0.83
N ALA A 453 3.45 -14.52 -0.48
CA ALA A 453 4.49 -14.41 -1.51
C ALA A 453 5.18 -13.03 -1.50
N HIS A 454 4.39 -11.96 -1.44
CA HIS A 454 4.90 -10.59 -1.39
C HIS A 454 5.74 -10.33 -0.13
N LEU A 455 5.27 -10.83 1.03
CA LEU A 455 6.01 -10.73 2.28
C LEU A 455 7.36 -11.46 2.28
N ASN A 456 7.41 -12.68 1.73
CA ASN A 456 8.67 -13.39 1.52
C ASN A 456 9.63 -12.60 0.61
N LEU A 457 9.10 -11.99 -0.46
CA LEU A 457 9.90 -11.17 -1.36
C LEU A 457 10.44 -9.91 -0.67
N CYS A 458 9.61 -9.21 0.10
CA CYS A 458 10.02 -8.04 0.86
C CYS A 458 11.16 -8.38 1.83
N TYR A 459 11.04 -9.49 2.57
CA TYR A 459 12.11 -9.93 3.46
C TYR A 459 13.37 -10.36 2.70
N ALA A 460 13.24 -11.10 1.59
CA ALA A 460 14.37 -11.46 0.75
C ALA A 460 15.15 -10.23 0.24
N ARG A 461 14.46 -9.16 -0.16
CA ARG A 461 15.11 -7.89 -0.55
C ARG A 461 15.91 -7.28 0.59
N THR A 462 15.35 -7.24 1.80
CA THR A 462 16.10 -6.71 2.96
C THR A 462 17.35 -7.53 3.26
N LEU A 463 17.28 -8.85 3.15
CA LEU A 463 18.45 -9.72 3.35
C LEU A 463 19.52 -9.51 2.27
N VAL A 464 19.12 -9.25 1.02
CA VAL A 464 20.05 -8.90 -0.07
C VAL A 464 20.75 -7.57 0.18
N ASP A 465 20.01 -6.57 0.65
CA ASP A 465 20.58 -5.25 0.97
C ASP A 465 21.55 -5.36 2.16
N ASP A 466 21.16 -6.07 3.23
CA ASP A 466 22.05 -6.37 4.36
C ASP A 466 23.31 -7.14 3.92
N ALA A 467 23.18 -8.11 3.02
CA ALA A 467 24.32 -8.88 2.51
C ALA A 467 25.31 -8.03 1.71
N ARG A 468 24.84 -6.99 1.00
CA ARG A 468 25.69 -6.06 0.24
C ARG A 468 26.50 -5.13 1.15
N GLU A 469 25.95 -4.79 2.31
CA GLU A 469 26.61 -3.93 3.30
C GLU A 469 27.54 -4.72 4.23
N GLN A 470 27.46 -6.05 4.21
CA GLN A 470 28.18 -6.90 5.14
C GLN A 470 29.66 -7.08 4.79
N THR A 471 30.52 -6.88 5.78
CA THR A 471 31.98 -6.98 5.63
C THR A 471 32.52 -8.40 5.80
N ASP A 472 31.86 -9.25 6.58
CA ASP A 472 32.21 -10.68 6.72
C ASP A 472 31.59 -11.50 5.58
N PRO A 473 32.39 -12.11 4.69
CA PRO A 473 31.90 -12.90 3.58
C PRO A 473 31.04 -14.10 3.99
N ARG A 474 31.29 -14.69 5.18
CA ARG A 474 30.51 -15.83 5.66
C ARG A 474 29.09 -15.43 6.03
N GLU A 475 28.96 -14.28 6.69
CA GLU A 475 27.65 -13.75 7.06
C GLU A 475 26.91 -13.23 5.83
N ALA A 476 27.61 -12.58 4.88
CA ALA A 476 27.02 -12.19 3.60
C ALA A 476 26.47 -13.41 2.84
N LEU A 477 27.23 -14.52 2.78
CA LEU A 477 26.78 -15.76 2.18
C LEU A 477 25.54 -16.34 2.89
N ARG A 478 25.54 -16.37 4.23
CA ARG A 478 24.40 -16.84 5.03
C ARG A 478 23.13 -16.03 4.73
N LEU A 479 23.24 -14.71 4.66
CA LEU A 479 22.11 -13.82 4.33
C LEU A 479 21.58 -14.07 2.91
N LEU A 480 22.47 -14.30 1.95
CA LEU A 480 22.07 -14.62 0.56
C LEU A 480 21.40 -16.00 0.45
N GLU A 481 21.88 -16.99 1.19
CA GLU A 481 21.25 -18.32 1.27
C GLU A 481 19.84 -18.22 1.89
N ASP A 482 19.69 -17.46 2.98
CA ASP A 482 18.39 -17.21 3.60
C ASP A 482 17.45 -16.45 2.64
N ALA A 483 17.95 -15.43 1.93
CA ALA A 483 17.20 -14.68 0.93
C ALA A 483 16.73 -15.58 -0.22
N GLU A 484 17.59 -16.50 -0.69
CA GLU A 484 17.25 -17.47 -1.73
C GLU A 484 16.08 -18.35 -1.29
N GLN A 485 16.07 -18.85 -0.04
CA GLN A 485 14.95 -19.65 0.49
C GLN A 485 13.62 -18.88 0.47
N HIS A 486 13.64 -17.60 0.81
CA HIS A 486 12.46 -16.76 0.78
C HIS A 486 11.99 -16.46 -0.65
N THR A 487 12.89 -16.23 -1.62
CA THR A 487 12.48 -16.11 -3.03
C THR A 487 11.87 -17.41 -3.57
N LEU A 488 12.43 -18.56 -3.19
CA LEU A 488 11.87 -19.88 -3.53
C LEU A 488 10.50 -20.10 -2.88
N ALA A 489 10.29 -19.67 -1.63
CA ALA A 489 8.97 -19.70 -1.00
C ALA A 489 7.96 -18.83 -1.76
N ALA A 490 8.34 -17.61 -2.13
CA ALA A 490 7.49 -16.72 -2.93
C ALA A 490 7.11 -17.34 -4.29
N LEU A 491 8.06 -17.96 -4.98
CA LEU A 491 7.83 -18.65 -6.26
C LEU A 491 7.00 -19.94 -6.11
N ARG A 492 7.09 -20.66 -5.00
CA ARG A 492 6.20 -21.80 -4.73
C ARG A 492 4.75 -21.37 -4.56
N ILE A 493 4.51 -20.22 -3.94
CA ILE A 493 3.16 -19.66 -3.73
C ILE A 493 2.62 -19.04 -5.04
N HIS A 494 3.48 -18.35 -5.78
CA HIS A 494 3.14 -17.75 -7.07
C HIS A 494 4.27 -17.99 -8.09
N PRO A 495 4.20 -19.07 -8.89
CA PRO A 495 5.25 -19.42 -9.84
C PRO A 495 5.54 -18.34 -10.90
N GLY A 496 4.52 -17.56 -11.27
CA GLY A 496 4.63 -16.42 -12.19
C GLY A 496 5.06 -15.10 -11.53
N TYR A 497 5.71 -15.12 -10.35
CA TYR A 497 6.07 -13.90 -9.65
C TYR A 497 7.33 -13.25 -10.22
N ALA A 498 7.15 -12.36 -11.21
CA ALA A 498 8.25 -11.69 -11.92
C ALA A 498 9.25 -10.98 -10.98
N ASP A 499 8.77 -10.28 -9.95
CA ASP A 499 9.65 -9.60 -8.99
C ASP A 499 10.51 -10.59 -8.17
N ALA A 500 9.98 -11.75 -7.81
CA ALA A 500 10.73 -12.78 -7.10
C ALA A 500 11.79 -13.44 -7.99
N LEU A 501 11.49 -13.67 -9.27
CA LEU A 501 12.51 -14.09 -10.26
C LEU A 501 13.62 -13.05 -10.39
N SER A 502 13.27 -11.76 -10.43
CA SER A 502 14.25 -10.66 -10.50
C SER A 502 15.19 -10.63 -9.29
N VAL A 503 14.64 -10.68 -8.08
CA VAL A 503 15.44 -10.67 -6.84
C VAL A 503 16.29 -11.93 -6.73
N ARG A 504 15.74 -13.10 -7.06
CA ARG A 504 16.49 -14.36 -7.09
C ARG A 504 17.63 -14.33 -8.11
N GLY A 505 17.40 -13.74 -9.29
CA GLY A 505 18.45 -13.51 -10.28
C GLY A 505 19.58 -12.65 -9.72
N GLN A 506 19.27 -11.59 -8.99
CA GLN A 506 20.27 -10.76 -8.30
C GLN A 506 21.06 -11.52 -7.24
N ILE A 507 20.39 -12.37 -6.44
CA ILE A 507 21.07 -13.25 -5.47
C ILE A 507 22.07 -14.16 -6.18
N ARG A 508 21.68 -14.75 -7.32
CA ARG A 508 22.58 -15.62 -8.10
C ARG A 508 23.76 -14.88 -8.71
N VAL A 509 23.60 -13.61 -9.08
CA VAL A 509 24.75 -12.76 -9.46
C VAL A 509 25.73 -12.62 -8.29
N LEU A 510 25.23 -12.32 -7.08
CA LEU A 510 26.08 -12.17 -5.88
C LEU A 510 26.75 -13.48 -5.46
N LEU A 511 26.10 -14.63 -5.70
CA LEU A 511 26.67 -15.97 -5.48
C LEU A 511 27.61 -16.44 -6.61
N GLY A 512 27.74 -15.68 -7.70
CA GLY A 512 28.60 -16.02 -8.84
C GLY A 512 28.01 -16.98 -9.87
N ASP A 513 26.75 -17.40 -9.72
CA ASP A 513 26.05 -18.28 -10.67
C ASP A 513 25.41 -17.46 -11.79
N LEU A 514 26.26 -16.94 -12.68
CA LEU A 514 25.85 -16.10 -13.81
C LEU A 514 24.93 -16.81 -14.81
N PRO A 515 25.11 -18.10 -15.15
CA PRO A 515 24.19 -18.81 -16.04
C PRO A 515 22.75 -18.80 -15.51
N LEU A 516 22.55 -19.19 -14.25
CA LEU A 516 21.22 -19.21 -13.64
C LEU A 516 20.65 -17.80 -13.45
N ALA A 517 21.50 -16.83 -13.09
CA ALA A 517 21.09 -15.43 -12.96
C ALA A 517 20.51 -14.88 -14.29
N ARG A 518 21.17 -15.14 -15.42
CA ARG A 518 20.69 -14.71 -16.75
C ARG A 518 19.32 -15.29 -17.08
N GLN A 519 19.13 -16.59 -16.82
CA GLN A 519 17.84 -17.26 -17.03
C GLN A 519 16.74 -16.63 -16.16
N LEU A 520 16.98 -16.47 -14.85
CA LEU A 520 16.00 -15.90 -13.92
C LEU A 520 15.58 -14.47 -14.30
N LEU A 521 16.54 -13.62 -14.65
CA LEU A 521 16.28 -12.23 -15.04
C LEU A 521 15.56 -12.14 -16.39
N ALA A 522 15.90 -13.00 -17.35
CA ALA A 522 15.17 -13.09 -18.62
C ALA A 522 13.71 -13.52 -18.39
N GLY A 523 13.46 -14.50 -17.51
CA GLY A 523 12.11 -14.92 -17.14
C GLY A 523 11.29 -13.85 -16.45
N ALA A 524 11.92 -13.08 -15.56
CA ALA A 524 11.30 -11.92 -14.94
C ALA A 524 10.85 -10.90 -16.00
N LEU A 525 11.70 -10.59 -16.97
CA LEU A 525 11.44 -9.64 -18.05
C LEU A 525 10.42 -10.16 -19.08
N LEU A 526 10.33 -11.47 -19.28
CA LEU A 526 9.27 -12.09 -20.07
C LEU A 526 7.90 -11.86 -19.42
N LEU A 527 7.80 -12.09 -18.11
CA LEU A 527 6.55 -11.89 -17.38
C LEU A 527 6.19 -10.41 -17.20
N ARG A 528 7.21 -9.56 -17.03
CA ARG A 528 7.06 -8.13 -16.83
C ARG A 528 8.23 -7.34 -17.46
N PRO A 529 8.06 -6.86 -18.71
CA PRO A 529 9.14 -6.24 -19.48
C PRO A 529 9.70 -4.91 -18.92
N ASP A 530 8.92 -4.24 -18.08
CA ASP A 530 9.23 -2.92 -17.49
C ASP A 530 10.08 -3.01 -16.20
N LEU A 531 10.49 -4.21 -15.77
CA LEU A 531 11.36 -4.41 -14.62
C LEU A 531 12.78 -3.87 -14.88
N ARG A 532 12.98 -2.58 -14.64
CA ARG A 532 14.26 -1.88 -14.86
C ARG A 532 15.43 -2.50 -14.12
N ASP A 533 15.22 -2.94 -12.88
CA ASP A 533 16.28 -3.58 -12.10
C ASP A 533 16.71 -4.89 -12.73
N ALA A 534 15.74 -5.71 -13.17
CA ALA A 534 16.05 -6.95 -13.87
C ALA A 534 16.79 -6.68 -15.19
N ARG A 535 16.35 -5.67 -15.95
CA ARG A 535 16.99 -5.26 -17.21
C ARG A 535 18.43 -4.79 -17.01
N ARG A 536 18.63 -3.91 -16.02
CA ARG A 536 19.93 -3.34 -15.68
C ARG A 536 20.92 -4.43 -15.25
N VAL A 537 20.50 -5.32 -14.36
CA VAL A 537 21.34 -6.42 -13.88
C VAL A 537 21.63 -7.41 -15.01
N LEU A 538 20.64 -7.77 -15.82
CA LEU A 538 20.83 -8.68 -16.95
C LEU A 538 21.83 -8.13 -17.98
N ASN A 539 21.72 -6.84 -18.29
CA ASN A 539 22.65 -6.17 -19.20
C ASN A 539 24.08 -6.17 -18.63
N ALA A 540 24.22 -5.93 -17.32
CA ALA A 540 25.53 -5.92 -16.66
C ALA A 540 26.24 -7.28 -16.68
N ILE A 541 25.49 -8.39 -16.58
CA ILE A 541 26.08 -9.74 -16.57
C ILE A 541 26.17 -10.38 -17.96
N SER A 542 25.56 -9.80 -19.00
CA SER A 542 25.57 -10.37 -20.37
C SER A 542 26.65 -9.77 -21.28
N SER A 543 27.41 -8.79 -20.80
CA SER A 543 28.60 -8.27 -21.49
C SER A 543 29.83 -9.14 -21.19
N ASP A 544 30.55 -9.55 -22.23
CA ASP A 544 31.86 -10.23 -22.14
C ASP A 544 32.92 -9.24 -21.62
N VAL A 545 33.04 -9.06 -20.31
CA VAL A 545 34.01 -8.15 -19.71
C VAL A 545 35.26 -8.90 -19.27
N THR A 546 36.41 -8.46 -19.79
CA THR A 546 37.75 -8.86 -19.33
C THR A 546 38.09 -8.24 -17.96
N PRO A 547 38.68 -8.98 -17.01
CA PRO A 547 39.19 -8.40 -15.76
C PRO A 547 40.30 -7.36 -16.03
N GLY A 548 40.11 -6.10 -15.61
CA GLY A 548 41.07 -5.01 -15.78
C GLY A 548 40.48 -3.59 -15.99
N ASP A 549 39.17 -3.48 -16.15
CA ASP A 549 38.46 -2.25 -16.55
C ASP A 549 37.88 -1.44 -15.37
N ASP A 550 38.73 -0.99 -14.43
CA ASP A 550 38.33 0.01 -13.42
C ASP A 550 38.10 1.39 -14.09
N PRO A 551 36.96 2.09 -13.85
CA PRO A 551 36.75 3.44 -14.37
C PRO A 551 37.93 4.40 -14.17
N ASP A 552 38.63 4.32 -13.05
CA ASP A 552 39.76 5.21 -12.77
C ASP A 552 41.00 4.84 -13.60
N ALA A 553 41.29 3.54 -13.74
CA ALA A 553 42.36 3.05 -14.60
C ALA A 553 42.07 3.35 -16.09
N LEU A 554 40.82 3.25 -16.52
CA LEU A 554 40.38 3.59 -17.88
C LEU A 554 40.47 5.09 -18.15
N ARG A 555 40.15 5.94 -17.16
CA ARG A 555 40.35 7.39 -17.24
C ARG A 555 41.83 7.76 -17.32
N GLU A 556 42.69 7.08 -16.57
CA GLU A 556 44.14 7.27 -16.62
C GLU A 556 44.72 6.87 -17.98
N ALA A 557 44.29 5.73 -18.53
CA ALA A 557 44.64 5.30 -19.88
C ALA A 557 44.20 6.35 -20.93
N LEU A 558 42.98 6.89 -20.81
CA LEU A 558 42.48 7.96 -21.67
C LEU A 558 43.24 9.29 -21.52
N ALA A 559 43.77 9.59 -20.34
CA ALA A 559 44.59 10.78 -20.13
C ALA A 559 45.90 10.70 -20.93
N SER A 560 46.48 9.49 -21.04
CA SER A 560 47.69 9.26 -21.84
C SER A 560 47.41 9.22 -23.35
N GLN A 561 46.23 8.76 -23.77
CA GLN A 561 45.82 8.64 -25.18
C GLN A 561 44.35 9.09 -25.40
N PRO A 562 44.07 10.40 -25.45
CA PRO A 562 42.69 10.92 -25.48
C PRO A 562 41.91 10.59 -26.76
N ALA A 563 42.59 10.17 -27.83
CA ALA A 563 41.98 9.81 -29.10
C ALA A 563 41.66 8.31 -29.22
N ASP A 564 42.09 7.48 -28.27
CA ASP A 564 41.85 6.05 -28.33
C ASP A 564 40.38 5.73 -28.00
N VAL A 565 39.77 4.91 -28.86
CA VAL A 565 38.35 4.56 -28.78
C VAL A 565 38.13 3.34 -27.90
N ALA A 566 39.08 2.41 -27.85
CA ALA A 566 38.94 1.17 -27.09
C ALA A 566 38.77 1.41 -25.56
N PRO A 567 39.64 2.18 -24.87
CA PRO A 567 39.46 2.47 -23.45
C PRO A 567 38.25 3.38 -23.19
N ARG A 568 37.89 4.25 -24.13
CA ARG A 568 36.69 5.11 -24.02
C ARG A 568 35.40 4.30 -24.10
N LEU A 569 35.33 3.33 -25.01
CA LEU A 569 34.17 2.46 -25.17
C LEU A 569 34.00 1.58 -23.94
N ARG A 570 35.09 0.98 -23.43
CA ARG A 570 35.07 0.20 -22.18
C ARG A 570 34.66 1.06 -20.97
N LEU A 571 35.12 2.31 -20.89
CA LEU A 571 34.68 3.23 -19.84
C LEU A 571 33.17 3.50 -19.95
N ALA A 572 32.65 3.75 -21.15
CA ALA A 572 31.23 3.93 -21.37
C ALA A 572 30.41 2.69 -20.95
N GLU A 573 30.86 1.49 -21.34
CA GLU A 573 30.23 0.23 -20.91
C GLU A 573 30.19 0.12 -19.40
N ARG A 574 31.31 0.46 -18.74
CA ARG A 574 31.41 0.40 -17.29
C ARG A 574 30.49 1.41 -16.61
N LEU A 575 30.40 2.62 -17.13
CA LEU A 575 29.52 3.68 -16.61
C LEU A 575 28.03 3.29 -16.73
N VAL A 576 27.63 2.61 -17.81
CA VAL A 576 26.27 2.04 -17.93
C VAL A 576 26.01 1.01 -16.83
N GLN A 577 26.98 0.14 -16.56
CA GLN A 577 26.87 -0.92 -15.54
C GLN A 577 26.84 -0.36 -14.11
N THR A 578 27.68 0.63 -13.80
CA THR A 578 27.78 1.22 -12.46
C THR A 578 26.66 2.23 -12.16
N GLY A 579 25.73 2.45 -13.10
CA GLY A 579 24.53 3.25 -12.86
C GLY A 579 24.68 4.74 -13.20
N ASP A 580 25.68 5.13 -13.98
CA ASP A 580 25.82 6.49 -14.52
C ASP A 580 25.67 6.52 -16.05
N PRO A 581 24.46 6.25 -16.59
CA PRO A 581 24.22 6.28 -18.03
C PRO A 581 24.30 7.70 -18.61
N ALA A 582 24.30 8.75 -17.78
CA ALA A 582 24.52 10.12 -18.23
C ALA A 582 26.00 10.35 -18.56
N ALA A 583 26.91 9.89 -17.72
CA ALA A 583 28.34 9.88 -18.03
C ALA A 583 28.64 8.97 -19.23
N ALA A 584 28.04 7.77 -19.30
CA ALA A 584 28.22 6.88 -20.44
C ALA A 584 27.81 7.54 -21.77
N ARG A 585 26.69 8.28 -21.80
CA ARG A 585 26.25 9.03 -22.98
C ARG A 585 27.27 10.08 -23.43
N ARG A 586 27.97 10.74 -22.50
CA ARG A 586 29.03 11.71 -22.85
C ARG A 586 30.22 11.04 -23.51
N GLU A 587 30.67 9.91 -22.96
CA GLU A 587 31.78 9.14 -23.54
C GLU A 587 31.42 8.57 -24.92
N LEU A 588 30.20 8.04 -25.07
CA LEU A 588 29.67 7.54 -26.35
C LEU A 588 29.53 8.65 -27.39
N ALA A 589 29.04 9.82 -26.99
CA ALA A 589 28.96 10.98 -27.88
C ALA A 589 30.35 11.42 -28.37
N ALA A 590 31.37 11.35 -27.53
CA ALA A 590 32.75 11.64 -27.94
C ALA A 590 33.28 10.62 -28.94
N ILE A 591 32.97 9.32 -28.78
CA ILE A 591 33.33 8.29 -29.77
C ILE A 591 32.62 8.54 -31.10
N LEU A 592 31.31 8.77 -31.08
CA LEU A 592 30.49 8.94 -32.27
C LEU A 592 30.73 10.28 -32.99
N ALA A 593 31.20 11.31 -32.28
CA ALA A 593 31.66 12.55 -32.91
C ALA A 593 32.93 12.34 -33.74
N ALA A 594 33.85 11.50 -33.27
CA ALA A 594 35.10 11.19 -33.96
C ALA A 594 34.95 10.09 -35.02
N LYS A 595 34.11 9.09 -34.75
CA LYS A 595 33.82 7.94 -35.62
C LYS A 595 32.31 7.66 -35.63
N PRO A 596 31.54 8.38 -36.46
CA PRO A 596 30.08 8.26 -36.51
C PRO A 596 29.58 6.84 -36.81
N GLU A 597 30.39 6.03 -37.49
CA GLU A 597 30.04 4.68 -37.94
C GLU A 597 30.57 3.56 -37.03
N HIS A 598 31.07 3.89 -35.83
CA HIS A 598 31.62 2.88 -34.94
C HIS A 598 30.51 1.97 -34.39
N VAL A 599 30.40 0.76 -34.93
CA VAL A 599 29.27 -0.15 -34.69
C VAL A 599 29.06 -0.46 -33.21
N ASP A 600 30.12 -0.81 -32.46
CA ASP A 600 29.95 -1.14 -31.04
C ASP A 600 29.50 0.07 -30.19
N ALA A 601 29.95 1.27 -30.54
CA ALA A 601 29.54 2.50 -29.88
C ALA A 601 28.08 2.86 -30.21
N LEU A 602 27.65 2.64 -31.46
CA LEU A 602 26.25 2.78 -31.85
C LEU A 602 25.37 1.76 -31.11
N ARG A 603 25.80 0.49 -31.04
CA ARG A 603 25.07 -0.57 -30.32
C ARG A 603 24.93 -0.24 -28.84
N LEU A 604 26.01 0.22 -28.20
CA LEU A 604 26.01 0.62 -26.79
C LEU A 604 25.22 1.91 -26.54
N ALA A 605 25.26 2.89 -27.46
CA ALA A 605 24.43 4.08 -27.41
C ALA A 605 22.94 3.74 -27.51
N GLY A 606 22.56 2.80 -28.39
CA GLY A 606 21.20 2.27 -28.48
C GLY A 606 20.73 1.63 -27.17
N LYS A 607 21.55 0.76 -26.58
CA LYS A 607 21.26 0.14 -25.27
C LYS A 607 21.14 1.18 -24.15
N THR A 608 22.03 2.17 -24.13
CA THR A 608 22.06 3.23 -23.11
C THR A 608 20.84 4.15 -23.23
N ALA A 609 20.49 4.55 -24.46
CA ALA A 609 19.29 5.34 -24.74
C ALA A 609 18.04 4.60 -24.28
N ALA A 610 17.91 3.31 -24.60
CA ALA A 610 16.80 2.46 -24.16
C ALA A 610 16.71 2.36 -22.63
N LEU A 611 17.83 2.18 -21.94
CA LEU A 611 17.89 2.14 -20.47
C LEU A 611 17.45 3.46 -19.82
N THR A 612 17.74 4.59 -20.47
CA THR A 612 17.38 5.94 -19.97
C THR A 612 15.99 6.43 -20.42
N GLY A 613 15.24 5.60 -21.16
CA GLY A 613 13.90 5.92 -21.64
C GLY A 613 13.85 6.73 -22.93
N ASP A 614 14.98 6.95 -23.60
CA ASP A 614 15.03 7.55 -24.94
C ASP A 614 14.81 6.47 -26.01
N THR A 615 13.56 6.06 -26.18
CA THR A 615 13.17 5.01 -27.14
C THR A 615 13.44 5.42 -28.58
N ALA A 616 13.19 6.68 -28.93
CA ALA A 616 13.37 7.18 -30.30
C ALA A 616 14.85 7.18 -30.70
N GLY A 617 15.72 7.70 -29.81
CA GLY A 617 17.17 7.65 -30.01
C GLY A 617 17.69 6.20 -30.08
N ALA A 618 17.19 5.32 -29.20
CA ALA A 618 17.58 3.91 -29.21
C ALA A 618 17.28 3.21 -30.55
N ILE A 619 16.07 3.40 -31.09
CA ILE A 619 15.67 2.84 -32.38
C ILE A 619 16.59 3.33 -33.50
N GLU A 620 16.92 4.63 -33.51
CA GLU A 620 17.77 5.22 -34.52
C GLU A 620 19.19 4.64 -34.49
N TYR A 621 19.79 4.51 -33.30
CA TYR A 621 21.10 3.87 -33.15
C TYR A 621 21.11 2.42 -33.64
N PHE A 622 20.11 1.62 -33.28
CA PHE A 622 20.04 0.23 -33.74
C PHE A 622 19.79 0.12 -35.25
N ARG A 623 19.03 1.05 -35.86
CA ARG A 623 18.90 1.11 -37.32
C ARG A 623 20.24 1.40 -37.99
N GLN A 624 21.02 2.32 -37.45
CA GLN A 624 22.36 2.62 -37.96
C GLN A 624 23.31 1.42 -37.87
N VAL A 625 23.24 0.64 -36.77
CA VAL A 625 23.94 -0.65 -36.68
C VAL A 625 23.52 -1.57 -37.82
N LEU A 626 22.22 -1.77 -38.05
CA LEU A 626 21.73 -2.67 -39.09
C LEU A 626 22.01 -2.21 -40.54
N VAL A 627 22.26 -0.92 -40.78
CA VAL A 627 22.76 -0.47 -42.10
C VAL A 627 24.17 -0.99 -42.36
N ARG A 628 24.97 -1.20 -41.31
CA ARG A 628 26.38 -1.63 -41.40
C ARG A 628 26.54 -3.14 -41.20
N GLU A 629 25.81 -3.69 -40.24
CA GLU A 629 25.75 -5.11 -39.91
C GLU A 629 24.29 -5.62 -40.01
N PRO A 630 23.80 -5.93 -41.23
CA PRO A 630 22.41 -6.37 -41.44
C PRO A 630 22.04 -7.68 -40.73
N ASP A 631 23.05 -8.44 -40.30
CA ASP A 631 22.91 -9.72 -39.61
C ASP A 631 23.23 -9.63 -38.11
N ASP A 632 23.26 -8.41 -37.54
CA ASP A 632 23.40 -8.23 -36.09
C ASP A 632 22.10 -8.64 -35.38
N TRP A 633 22.08 -9.89 -34.92
CA TRP A 633 20.95 -10.48 -34.21
C TRP A 633 20.55 -9.68 -32.96
N GLU A 634 21.52 -9.04 -32.29
CA GLU A 634 21.27 -8.31 -31.06
C GLU A 634 20.50 -7.00 -31.34
N SER A 635 20.89 -6.24 -32.37
CA SER A 635 20.14 -5.05 -32.79
C SER A 635 18.74 -5.41 -33.30
N HIS A 636 18.58 -6.51 -34.03
CA HIS A 636 17.26 -7.03 -34.39
C HIS A 636 16.40 -7.37 -33.18
N ALA A 637 16.96 -8.08 -32.19
CA ALA A 637 16.23 -8.43 -30.96
C ALA A 637 15.83 -7.19 -30.15
N ASN A 638 16.71 -6.18 -30.04
CA ASN A 638 16.42 -4.93 -29.33
C ASN A 638 15.36 -4.09 -30.07
N LEU A 639 15.43 -3.98 -31.40
CA LEU A 639 14.41 -3.29 -32.19
C LEU A 639 13.04 -3.96 -32.08
N ALA A 640 12.97 -5.29 -32.09
CA ALA A 640 11.72 -6.00 -31.87
C ALA A 640 11.08 -5.61 -30.52
N THR A 641 11.88 -5.48 -29.45
CA THR A 641 11.35 -5.04 -28.14
C THR A 641 10.92 -3.57 -28.15
N LEU A 642 11.70 -2.67 -28.76
CA LEU A 642 11.46 -1.23 -28.73
C LEU A 642 10.29 -0.79 -29.63
N LEU A 643 10.07 -1.48 -30.74
CA LEU A 643 9.00 -1.17 -31.70
C LEU A 643 7.65 -1.77 -31.29
N ALA A 644 7.62 -2.73 -30.36
CA ALA A 644 6.40 -3.43 -29.95
C ALA A 644 5.20 -2.52 -29.65
N PRO A 645 5.36 -1.38 -28.96
CA PRO A 645 4.23 -0.49 -28.68
C PRO A 645 3.73 0.32 -29.88
N SER A 646 4.59 0.55 -30.89
CA SER A 646 4.33 1.50 -31.99
C SER A 646 4.09 0.85 -33.34
N ASP A 647 4.73 -0.29 -33.60
CA ASP A 647 4.68 -1.00 -34.88
C ASP A 647 4.80 -2.52 -34.68
N PRO A 648 3.66 -3.22 -34.50
CA PRO A 648 3.63 -4.67 -34.32
C PRO A 648 4.17 -5.45 -35.52
N ASN A 649 4.04 -4.92 -36.74
CA ASN A 649 4.49 -5.62 -37.95
C ASN A 649 6.01 -5.55 -38.09
N ALA A 650 6.60 -4.37 -37.89
CA ALA A 650 8.06 -4.23 -37.87
C ALA A 650 8.68 -5.02 -36.70
N THR A 651 7.96 -5.08 -35.57
CA THR A 651 8.34 -5.92 -34.42
C THR A 651 8.49 -7.38 -34.82
N LEU A 652 7.48 -7.95 -35.51
CA LEU A 652 7.53 -9.32 -36.00
C LEU A 652 8.67 -9.53 -37.00
N ALA A 653 8.84 -8.64 -37.98
CA ALA A 653 9.90 -8.77 -38.99
C ALA A 653 11.31 -8.81 -38.36
N HIS A 654 11.58 -7.94 -37.39
CA HIS A 654 12.86 -7.95 -36.68
C HIS A 654 13.01 -9.15 -35.75
N ALA A 655 11.93 -9.60 -35.11
CA ALA A 655 11.96 -10.80 -34.26
C ALA A 655 12.20 -12.08 -35.10
N GLU A 656 11.57 -12.19 -36.28
CA GLU A 656 11.81 -13.27 -37.25
C GLU A 656 13.26 -13.28 -37.72
N ARG A 657 13.83 -12.09 -38.01
CA ARG A 657 15.23 -12.00 -38.43
C ARG A 657 16.18 -12.40 -37.31
N ALA A 658 15.94 -11.95 -36.08
CA ALA A 658 16.72 -12.39 -34.92
C ALA A 658 16.62 -13.92 -34.72
N MET A 659 15.42 -14.49 -34.84
CA MET A 659 15.15 -15.93 -34.70
C MET A 659 15.89 -16.76 -35.75
N LEU A 660 16.01 -16.25 -36.98
CA LEU A 660 16.78 -16.91 -38.02
C LEU A 660 18.29 -16.86 -37.76
N LEU A 661 18.80 -15.78 -37.18
CA LEU A 661 20.23 -15.59 -36.89
C LEU A 661 20.69 -16.33 -35.63
N ARG A 662 19.81 -16.44 -34.62
CA ARG A 662 20.08 -17.10 -33.32
C ARG A 662 18.88 -17.92 -32.85
N PRO A 663 18.59 -19.07 -33.49
CA PRO A 663 17.42 -19.88 -33.18
C PRO A 663 17.47 -20.56 -31.81
N ASP A 664 18.65 -20.75 -31.24
CA ASP A 664 18.84 -21.42 -29.94
C ASP A 664 18.84 -20.44 -28.74
N ASP A 665 18.79 -19.13 -29.01
CA ASP A 665 18.79 -18.12 -27.95
C ASP A 665 17.37 -17.92 -27.38
N VAL A 666 17.19 -18.27 -26.11
CA VAL A 666 15.89 -18.20 -25.42
C VAL A 666 15.27 -16.79 -25.46
N ARG A 667 16.08 -15.72 -25.38
CA ARG A 667 15.59 -14.34 -25.48
C ARG A 667 15.04 -14.06 -26.87
N VAL A 668 15.73 -14.54 -27.90
CA VAL A 668 15.29 -14.40 -29.28
C VAL A 668 14.00 -15.18 -29.54
N GLN A 669 13.93 -16.44 -29.12
CA GLN A 669 12.73 -17.26 -29.27
C GLN A 669 11.53 -16.66 -28.53
N THR A 670 11.77 -16.09 -27.34
CA THR A 670 10.76 -15.39 -26.54
C THR A 670 10.27 -14.12 -27.23
N ASN A 671 11.18 -13.27 -27.73
CA ASN A 671 10.82 -12.06 -28.46
C ASN A 671 10.00 -12.38 -29.72
N TYR A 672 10.32 -13.46 -30.42
CA TYR A 672 9.56 -13.94 -31.57
C TYR A 672 8.15 -14.39 -31.18
N ALA A 673 8.02 -15.18 -30.12
CA ALA A 673 6.71 -15.59 -29.61
C ALA A 673 5.85 -14.40 -29.16
N GLU A 674 6.45 -13.38 -28.52
CA GLU A 674 5.77 -12.13 -28.16
C GLU A 674 5.33 -11.34 -29.40
N ALA A 675 6.19 -11.21 -30.40
CA ALA A 675 5.86 -10.52 -31.64
C ALA A 675 4.69 -11.20 -32.38
N LEU A 676 4.65 -12.53 -32.39
CA LEU A 676 3.51 -13.31 -32.92
C LEU A 676 2.22 -13.00 -32.16
N ALA A 677 2.26 -12.92 -30.83
CA ALA A 677 1.10 -12.57 -30.03
C ALA A 677 0.61 -11.14 -30.32
N LEU A 678 1.53 -10.19 -30.46
CA LEU A 678 1.22 -8.78 -30.76
C LEU A 678 0.48 -8.60 -32.09
N VAL A 679 0.79 -9.38 -33.11
CA VAL A 679 0.10 -9.33 -34.42
C VAL A 679 -1.15 -10.24 -34.48
N GLY A 680 -1.60 -10.79 -33.35
CA GLY A 680 -2.79 -11.65 -33.28
C GLY A 680 -2.57 -13.10 -33.72
N ARG A 681 -1.33 -13.53 -33.99
CA ARG A 681 -0.95 -14.93 -34.30
C ARG A 681 -0.79 -15.76 -33.02
N THR A 682 -1.78 -15.68 -32.13
CA THR A 682 -1.75 -16.23 -30.77
C THR A 682 -1.51 -17.75 -30.74
N ARG A 683 -2.06 -18.51 -31.69
CA ARG A 683 -1.86 -19.97 -31.75
C ARG A 683 -0.40 -20.33 -32.00
N GLU A 684 0.26 -19.59 -32.89
CA GLU A 684 1.67 -19.81 -33.23
C GLU A 684 2.57 -19.37 -32.08
N SER A 685 2.25 -18.23 -31.46
CA SER A 685 2.92 -17.78 -30.22
C SER A 685 2.87 -18.86 -29.12
N ILE A 686 1.68 -19.41 -28.84
CA ILE A 686 1.50 -20.49 -27.85
C ILE A 686 2.32 -21.73 -28.23
N ALA A 687 2.38 -22.10 -29.52
CA ALA A 687 3.16 -23.24 -29.96
C ALA A 687 4.66 -23.04 -29.70
N VAL A 688 5.20 -21.85 -29.99
CA VAL A 688 6.61 -21.51 -29.71
C VAL A 688 6.86 -21.56 -28.19
N PHE A 689 6.02 -20.93 -27.37
CA PHE A 689 6.17 -20.96 -25.91
C PHE A 689 6.07 -22.37 -25.31
N ARG A 690 5.17 -23.23 -25.81
CA ARG A 690 5.07 -24.63 -25.36
C ARG A 690 6.28 -25.45 -25.77
N ARG A 691 6.87 -25.19 -26.94
CA ARG A 691 8.12 -25.82 -27.35
C ARG A 691 9.26 -25.43 -26.42
N LEU A 692 9.47 -24.13 -26.18
CA LEU A 692 10.43 -23.67 -25.17
C LEU A 692 10.19 -24.36 -23.83
N LEU A 693 8.93 -24.39 -23.36
CA LEU A 693 8.58 -25.03 -22.10
C LEU A 693 8.92 -26.54 -22.08
N GLY A 694 8.82 -27.23 -23.22
CA GLY A 694 9.17 -28.64 -23.36
C GLY A 694 10.68 -28.89 -23.35
N ASP A 695 11.44 -27.98 -23.95
CA ASP A 695 12.90 -28.09 -24.12
C ASP A 695 13.68 -27.77 -22.83
N LEU A 696 13.06 -27.09 -21.86
CA LEU A 696 13.69 -26.72 -20.59
C LEU A 696 13.68 -27.86 -19.55
N PRO A 697 14.77 -28.07 -18.78
CA PRO A 697 14.82 -29.01 -17.66
C PRO A 697 13.69 -28.80 -16.65
N ALA A 698 13.18 -29.86 -16.02
CA ALA A 698 12.01 -29.79 -15.14
C ALA A 698 12.15 -28.80 -13.97
N ASP A 699 13.37 -28.53 -13.52
CA ASP A 699 13.76 -27.60 -12.46
C ASP A 699 14.12 -26.20 -12.97
N ASP A 700 14.07 -25.96 -14.27
CA ASP A 700 14.42 -24.66 -14.86
C ASP A 700 13.41 -23.58 -14.43
N PRO A 701 13.89 -22.46 -13.84
CA PRO A 701 13.02 -21.43 -13.31
C PRO A 701 12.19 -20.70 -14.38
N LEU A 702 12.57 -20.77 -15.66
CA LEU A 702 11.81 -20.20 -16.76
C LEU A 702 10.52 -20.95 -17.05
N ARG A 703 10.42 -22.23 -16.67
CA ARG A 703 9.23 -23.04 -16.96
C ARG A 703 7.96 -22.44 -16.39
N ALA A 704 8.02 -21.95 -15.15
CA ALA A 704 6.89 -21.30 -14.51
C ALA A 704 6.48 -20.01 -15.22
N ALA A 705 7.46 -19.21 -15.63
CA ALA A 705 7.23 -17.97 -16.37
C ALA A 705 6.59 -18.22 -17.73
N LEU A 706 7.11 -19.19 -18.49
CA LEU A 706 6.58 -19.60 -19.79
C LEU A 706 5.18 -20.21 -19.66
N ALA A 707 4.96 -21.08 -18.67
CA ALA A 707 3.64 -21.67 -18.43
C ALA A 707 2.59 -20.61 -18.08
N GLU A 708 2.90 -19.65 -17.22
CA GLU A 708 2.00 -18.54 -16.90
C GLU A 708 1.75 -17.66 -18.14
N ARG A 709 2.78 -17.41 -18.95
CA ARG A 709 2.61 -16.64 -20.20
C ARG A 709 1.68 -17.36 -21.18
N VAL A 710 1.85 -18.67 -21.38
CA VAL A 710 0.94 -19.51 -22.17
C VAL A 710 -0.48 -19.44 -21.63
N ALA A 711 -0.68 -19.62 -20.32
CA ALA A 711 -1.98 -19.57 -19.69
C ALA A 711 -2.66 -18.19 -19.83
N ARG A 712 -1.90 -17.09 -19.86
CA ARG A 712 -2.44 -15.75 -20.15
C ARG A 712 -2.89 -15.60 -21.60
N LEU A 713 -2.10 -16.07 -22.56
CA LEU A 713 -2.45 -16.06 -23.98
C LEU A 713 -3.69 -16.90 -24.27
N GLU A 714 -3.83 -18.05 -23.61
CA GLU A 714 -5.02 -18.91 -23.72
C GLU A 714 -6.28 -18.28 -23.13
N ARG A 715 -6.15 -17.52 -22.03
CA ARG A 715 -7.26 -16.79 -21.41
C ARG A 715 -7.69 -15.57 -22.23
N GLY A 716 -6.74 -14.87 -22.85
CA GLY A 716 -7.00 -13.68 -23.67
C GLY A 716 -7.52 -13.97 -25.09
N GLY A 717 -7.44 -15.23 -25.55
CA GLY A 717 -7.95 -15.67 -26.86
C GLY A 717 -9.37 -16.25 -26.83
N ARG A 718 -10.13 -16.06 -25.75
CA ARG A 718 -11.53 -16.51 -25.60
C ARG A 718 -12.53 -15.38 -25.68
#